data_AF-A0A163JUV4-F1
#
_entry.id   AF-A0A163JUV4-F1
#
_cell.length_a   1.000
_cell.length_b   1.000
_cell.length_c   1.000
_cell.angle_alpha   90.00
_cell.angle_beta   90.00
_cell.angle_gamma   90.00
#
_symmetry.space_group_name_H-M   'P 1'
#
loop_
_entity.id
_entity.type
_entity.pdbx_description
1 polymer ?
#
loop_
_entity_poly.entity_id
_entity_poly.type
_entity_poly.pdbx_seq_one_letter_code
_entity_poly.pdbx_strand_id
1 'polypeptide(L)'
;MRKSKWVLLLIPIIAVGALWLAAYIGKPEYAYVPPEHKLENAPQLQAQQLGFIRQYDLWGKTLTVPGSALQDQDPRLSAANGAIEITKDMLALGRRTLYEETFGNEVFLTDILGIVDGPMKLGKIAKAIAELKGKGTNNLQIELDQDVTIGGKSFRKGDKIDTGFDVAKGAYAPIGVKIKYDKGKARIGVTCMACHATVNRETGMVVEGAPNSDLNLGFMLALAPNSSAYFTHTDVTKLVDFIKNENRTVINSKGKPEALPDPAALEKAVDDNLMKWAPGNFDTTVDLISDVTQIPDMFTKGDHPFSWSGFAIAGPFKGLSTFSNNVHAQNTDTLSQSEISEPLWGIDKEIYVGTILQNAAHRKFRYDPKSGLKPTEFFNRLDPNPGTPGVNEVIKIPNFPKVSAIAPNGLYISSPGFHAGEQVNAMSAYQNTVRPPDTDSSAATNAKTIHLGAEVFKKAQCISCHAGDFFTNNRILPAVEIGTEPARAKAFHTTQNAFGEAEFYPPNTPVPLPSDAKGVKIPLDGIDPKQIELGFGHHQSGGGYKVKGLIGLRWSAPYLHDGGVAVGPELGQIGVAESVMKGIQPDPYNSLKALIDRKLRMQVIEANRKDARLRDTHITGQGHEYWVDESSGFTKEEQDALVKYLLQLKMK
;
A
#
# COMPACT_ATOMS: atom_id res chain seq x y z
N MET A 1 -18.15 40.93 49.86
CA MET A 1 -18.18 40.65 48.40
C MET A 1 -16.97 39.81 47.94
N ARG A 2 -16.82 38.54 48.37
CA ARG A 2 -15.63 37.71 48.04
C ARG A 2 -15.93 36.33 47.43
N LYS A 3 -17.21 35.99 47.22
CA LYS A 3 -17.65 34.68 46.68
C LYS A 3 -17.86 34.64 45.15
N SER A 4 -17.86 35.78 44.45
CA SER A 4 -18.13 35.86 43.00
C SER A 4 -16.92 35.52 42.10
N LYS A 5 -15.68 35.71 42.58
CA LYS A 5 -14.48 35.43 41.78
C LYS A 5 -14.17 33.93 41.58
N TRP A 6 -14.62 33.06 42.50
CA TRP A 6 -14.44 31.61 42.38
C TRP A 6 -15.37 30.97 41.35
N VAL A 7 -16.59 31.48 41.21
CA VAL A 7 -17.56 30.98 40.20
C VAL A 7 -17.08 31.31 38.78
N LEU A 8 -16.47 32.49 38.57
CA LEU A 8 -15.87 32.86 37.28
C LEU A 8 -14.62 32.02 36.93
N LEU A 9 -13.90 31.49 37.92
CA LEU A 9 -12.80 30.53 37.72
C LEU A 9 -13.30 29.10 37.45
N LEU A 10 -14.49 28.74 37.92
CA LEU A 10 -15.11 27.43 37.68
C LEU A 10 -15.67 27.29 36.27
N ILE A 11 -16.13 28.37 35.64
CA ILE A 11 -16.66 28.35 34.26
C ILE A 11 -15.66 27.79 33.24
N PRO A 12 -14.39 28.26 33.15
CA PRO A 12 -13.41 27.68 32.23
C PRO A 12 -13.04 26.24 32.60
N ILE A 13 -13.03 25.88 33.89
CA ILE A 13 -12.77 24.49 34.33
C ILE A 13 -13.91 23.56 33.90
N ILE A 14 -15.16 23.99 34.08
CA ILE A 14 -16.35 23.25 33.64
C ILE A 14 -16.40 23.16 32.12
N ALA A 15 -16.07 24.23 31.39
CA ALA A 15 -16.01 24.22 29.93
C ALA A 15 -14.91 23.26 29.41
N VAL A 16 -13.71 23.30 29.99
CA VAL A 16 -12.63 22.35 29.66
C VAL A 16 -13.02 20.93 30.03
N GLY A 17 -13.63 20.72 31.20
CA GLY A 17 -14.12 19.41 31.64
C GLY A 17 -15.23 18.86 30.73
N ALA A 18 -16.15 19.71 30.29
CA ALA A 18 -17.22 19.34 29.35
C ALA A 18 -16.67 19.04 27.94
N LEU A 19 -15.71 19.84 27.45
CA LEU A 19 -15.01 19.56 26.18
C LEU A 19 -14.20 18.27 26.25
N TRP A 20 -13.50 18.04 27.36
CA TRP A 20 -12.77 16.81 27.59
C TRP A 20 -13.70 15.59 27.64
N LEU A 21 -14.82 15.69 28.36
CA LEU A 21 -15.82 14.63 28.43
C LEU A 21 -16.49 14.38 27.06
N ALA A 22 -16.81 15.46 26.32
CA ALA A 22 -17.35 15.37 24.98
C ALA A 22 -16.37 14.71 24.00
N ALA A 23 -15.07 15.04 24.08
CA ALA A 23 -14.04 14.39 23.29
C ALA A 23 -13.82 12.93 23.70
N TYR A 24 -13.86 12.64 25.00
CA TYR A 24 -13.71 11.28 25.54
C TYR A 24 -14.85 10.35 25.09
N ILE A 25 -16.09 10.85 25.08
CA ILE A 25 -17.28 10.08 24.65
C ILE A 25 -17.40 10.06 23.12
N GLY A 26 -17.22 11.20 22.47
CA GLY A 26 -17.47 11.38 21.04
C GLY A 26 -16.36 10.85 20.13
N LYS A 27 -15.17 10.58 20.67
CA LYS A 27 -14.01 10.03 19.94
C LYS A 27 -13.73 10.75 18.61
N PRO A 28 -13.49 12.07 18.62
CA PRO A 28 -13.38 12.85 17.40
C PRO A 28 -12.25 12.32 16.51
N GLU A 29 -12.52 12.27 15.22
CA GLU A 29 -11.58 11.85 14.19
C GLU A 29 -11.57 12.84 13.03
N TYR A 30 -10.43 12.92 12.35
CA TYR A 30 -10.23 13.79 11.20
C TYR A 30 -9.25 13.15 10.21
N ALA A 31 -9.67 13.06 8.96
CA ALA A 31 -8.84 12.77 7.80
C ALA A 31 -9.15 13.82 6.73
N TYR A 32 -8.14 14.24 5.96
CA TYR A 32 -8.35 15.23 4.91
C TYR A 32 -8.87 14.58 3.63
N VAL A 33 -10.10 14.90 3.24
CA VAL A 33 -10.66 14.59 1.92
C VAL A 33 -10.67 15.85 1.06
N PRO A 34 -9.89 15.92 -0.03
CA PRO A 34 -9.94 17.08 -0.91
C PRO A 34 -11.32 17.19 -1.58
N PRO A 35 -11.92 18.39 -1.67
CA PRO A 35 -13.08 18.61 -2.53
C PRO A 35 -12.67 18.56 -4.01
N GLU A 36 -13.61 18.27 -4.91
CA GLU A 36 -13.35 18.07 -6.35
C GLU A 36 -12.58 19.22 -7.01
N HIS A 37 -12.87 20.48 -6.65
CA HIS A 37 -12.18 21.66 -7.20
C HIS A 37 -10.71 21.80 -6.79
N LYS A 38 -10.22 20.95 -5.87
CA LYS A 38 -8.80 20.84 -5.50
C LYS A 38 -8.11 19.63 -6.13
N LEU A 39 -8.81 18.87 -6.97
CA LEU A 39 -8.27 17.74 -7.71
C LEU A 39 -7.82 18.18 -9.09
N GLU A 40 -6.63 17.76 -9.51
CA GLU A 40 -6.14 18.02 -10.87
C GLU A 40 -6.75 17.06 -11.89
N ASN A 41 -7.03 15.83 -11.47
CA ASN A 41 -7.73 14.80 -12.24
C ASN A 41 -9.14 14.56 -11.69
N ALA A 42 -9.86 15.65 -11.43
CA ALA A 42 -11.25 15.56 -11.01
C ALA A 42 -11.99 14.56 -11.92
N PRO A 43 -12.55 13.48 -11.38
CA PRO A 43 -13.18 12.47 -12.19
C PRO A 43 -14.35 13.13 -12.92
N GLN A 44 -14.38 13.04 -14.24
CA GLN A 44 -15.59 13.26 -15.01
C GLN A 44 -16.56 12.12 -14.68
N LEU A 45 -17.24 12.24 -13.53
CA LEU A 45 -18.40 11.44 -13.13
C LEU A 45 -19.58 11.80 -14.03
N GLN A 46 -19.45 11.58 -15.33
CA GLN A 46 -20.50 11.85 -16.32
C GLN A 46 -20.86 10.62 -17.14
N ALA A 47 -20.05 9.55 -17.10
CA ALA A 47 -20.27 8.37 -17.92
C ALA A 47 -20.64 7.15 -17.06
N GLN A 48 -21.83 7.09 -16.45
CA GLN A 48 -22.44 5.79 -16.06
C GLN A 48 -23.87 5.82 -15.49
N GLN A 49 -24.53 6.98 -15.39
CA GLN A 49 -25.98 7.03 -15.14
C GLN A 49 -26.73 7.59 -16.35
N LEU A 50 -26.56 6.95 -17.50
CA LEU A 50 -27.71 6.90 -18.40
C LEU A 50 -28.74 6.05 -17.66
N GLY A 51 -29.85 6.63 -17.18
CA GLY A 51 -30.89 5.91 -16.42
C GLY A 51 -31.50 4.68 -17.12
N PHE A 52 -31.07 4.43 -18.36
CA PHE A 52 -31.42 3.29 -19.18
C PHE A 52 -30.45 2.09 -19.03
N ILE A 53 -29.33 2.21 -18.31
CA ILE A 53 -28.31 1.16 -18.21
C ILE A 53 -27.79 1.04 -16.77
N ARG A 54 -27.90 -0.15 -16.17
CA ARG A 54 -27.28 -0.54 -14.88
C ARG A 54 -26.07 -1.41 -15.12
N GLN A 55 -25.07 -1.32 -14.25
CA GLN A 55 -23.85 -2.10 -14.32
C GLN A 55 -23.59 -2.89 -13.05
N TYR A 56 -23.09 -4.11 -13.23
CA TYR A 56 -22.75 -5.03 -12.15
C TYR A 56 -21.36 -5.60 -12.36
N ASP A 57 -20.63 -5.84 -11.27
CA ASP A 57 -19.52 -6.77 -11.26
C ASP A 57 -20.01 -8.13 -10.73
N LEU A 58 -19.68 -9.21 -11.45
CA LEU A 58 -19.90 -10.58 -11.01
C LEU A 58 -18.57 -11.31 -11.06
N TRP A 59 -17.88 -11.35 -9.92
CA TRP A 59 -16.55 -11.98 -9.77
C TRP A 59 -15.55 -11.53 -10.83
N GLY A 60 -15.52 -10.23 -11.11
CA GLY A 60 -14.62 -9.61 -12.10
C GLY A 60 -15.14 -9.57 -13.53
N LYS A 61 -16.35 -10.07 -13.79
CA LYS A 61 -17.05 -9.88 -15.07
C LYS A 61 -18.02 -8.71 -14.97
N THR A 62 -17.81 -7.69 -15.79
CA THR A 62 -18.77 -6.58 -15.89
C THR A 62 -20.00 -7.02 -16.70
N LEU A 63 -21.17 -6.93 -16.09
CA LEU A 63 -22.46 -7.14 -16.73
C LEU A 63 -23.20 -5.81 -16.84
N THR A 64 -23.90 -5.61 -17.96
CA THR A 64 -24.67 -4.40 -18.23
C THR A 64 -26.09 -4.80 -18.60
N VAL A 65 -27.09 -4.20 -17.94
CA VAL A 65 -28.50 -4.51 -18.14
C VAL A 65 -29.34 -3.24 -18.32
N PRO A 66 -30.51 -3.32 -19.01
CA PRO A 66 -31.42 -2.19 -19.11
C PRO A 66 -31.83 -1.67 -17.72
N GLY A 67 -32.02 -0.35 -17.57
CA GLY A 67 -32.33 0.30 -16.30
C GLY A 67 -33.65 -0.14 -15.66
N SER A 68 -34.59 -0.64 -16.46
CA SER A 68 -35.86 -1.22 -16.02
C SER A 68 -35.75 -2.68 -15.59
N ALA A 69 -34.62 -3.35 -15.81
CA ALA A 69 -34.43 -4.74 -15.39
C ALA A 69 -34.37 -4.78 -13.85
N LEU A 70 -35.33 -5.48 -13.25
CA LEU A 70 -35.30 -5.75 -11.82
C LEU A 70 -34.26 -6.83 -11.53
N GLN A 71 -33.53 -6.67 -10.43
CA GLN A 71 -32.53 -7.65 -9.98
C GLN A 71 -33.17 -9.05 -9.80
N ASP A 72 -34.45 -9.09 -9.45
CA ASP A 72 -35.24 -10.32 -9.27
C ASP A 72 -35.58 -11.06 -10.58
N GLN A 73 -35.43 -10.41 -11.74
CA GLN A 73 -35.76 -11.01 -13.04
C GLN A 73 -34.56 -11.73 -13.69
N ASP A 74 -33.34 -11.51 -13.19
CA ASP A 74 -32.14 -12.25 -13.60
C ASP A 74 -31.44 -12.78 -12.34
N PRO A 75 -31.62 -14.08 -12.01
CA PRO A 75 -31.03 -14.69 -10.81
C PRO A 75 -29.52 -14.47 -10.68
N ARG A 76 -28.80 -14.30 -11.79
CA ARG A 76 -27.35 -14.06 -11.82
C ARG A 76 -26.95 -12.73 -11.18
N LEU A 77 -27.85 -11.75 -11.14
CA LEU A 77 -27.61 -10.42 -10.60
C LEU A 77 -27.86 -10.34 -9.09
N SER A 78 -28.29 -11.43 -8.45
CA SER A 78 -28.49 -11.46 -7.00
C SER A 78 -27.15 -11.41 -6.25
N ALA A 79 -27.12 -10.68 -5.13
CA ALA A 79 -25.97 -10.64 -4.25
C ALA A 79 -25.60 -12.04 -3.73
N ALA A 80 -26.58 -12.95 -3.57
CA ALA A 80 -26.34 -14.35 -3.22
C ALA A 80 -25.37 -15.07 -4.19
N ASN A 81 -25.34 -14.64 -5.46
CA ASN A 81 -24.44 -15.18 -6.48
C ASN A 81 -23.13 -14.39 -6.64
N GLY A 82 -22.90 -13.37 -5.80
CA GLY A 82 -21.70 -12.54 -5.84
C GLY A 82 -21.80 -11.30 -6.73
N ALA A 83 -22.99 -10.97 -7.23
CA ALA A 83 -23.18 -9.75 -8.01
C ALA A 83 -23.15 -8.49 -7.14
N ILE A 84 -22.41 -7.48 -7.61
CA ILE A 84 -22.23 -6.18 -6.95
C ILE A 84 -22.67 -5.10 -7.93
N GLU A 85 -23.69 -4.34 -7.56
CA GLU A 85 -24.17 -3.24 -8.41
C GLU A 85 -23.26 -2.01 -8.27
N ILE A 86 -22.81 -1.45 -9.38
CA ILE A 86 -21.98 -0.25 -9.41
C ILE A 86 -22.90 0.97 -9.41
N THR A 87 -23.12 1.55 -8.23
CA THR A 87 -23.98 2.72 -8.02
C THR A 87 -23.19 3.98 -7.70
N LYS A 88 -23.83 5.16 -7.79
CA LYS A 88 -23.22 6.42 -7.35
C LYS A 88 -22.84 6.40 -5.86
N ASP A 89 -23.68 5.79 -5.02
CA ASP A 89 -23.43 5.68 -3.59
C ASP A 89 -22.25 4.74 -3.30
N MET A 90 -22.11 3.66 -4.08
CA MET A 90 -20.94 2.78 -4.01
C MET A 90 -19.65 3.52 -4.41
N LEU A 91 -19.66 4.35 -5.46
CA LEU A 91 -18.49 5.15 -5.83
C LEU A 91 -18.15 6.21 -4.78
N ALA A 92 -19.16 6.86 -4.20
CA ALA A 92 -18.97 7.82 -3.12
C ALA A 92 -18.43 7.16 -1.85
N LEU A 93 -18.93 5.96 -1.51
CA LEU A 93 -18.38 5.14 -0.44
C LEU A 93 -16.91 4.81 -0.73
N GLY A 94 -16.60 4.33 -1.94
CA GLY A 94 -15.24 3.96 -2.32
C GLY A 94 -14.24 5.10 -2.19
N ARG A 95 -14.60 6.30 -2.66
CA ARG A 95 -13.76 7.49 -2.50
C ARG A 95 -13.55 7.84 -1.03
N ARG A 96 -14.60 7.86 -0.21
CA ARG A 96 -14.49 8.13 1.23
C ARG A 96 -13.60 7.10 1.91
N THR A 97 -13.83 5.81 1.64
CA THR A 97 -13.03 4.71 2.21
C THR A 97 -11.54 4.88 1.92
N LEU A 98 -11.16 5.22 0.68
CA LEU A 98 -9.75 5.43 0.33
C LEU A 98 -9.06 6.55 1.14
N TYR A 99 -9.80 7.60 1.53
CA TYR A 99 -9.26 8.76 2.25
C TYR A 99 -9.43 8.70 3.77
N GLU A 100 -10.49 8.06 4.26
CA GLU A 100 -10.96 8.18 5.64
C GLU A 100 -10.85 6.86 6.42
N GLU A 101 -10.80 5.70 5.75
CA GLU A 101 -10.81 4.42 6.43
C GLU A 101 -9.39 3.89 6.68
N THR A 102 -9.14 3.60 7.94
CA THR A 102 -7.91 3.02 8.48
C THR A 102 -8.10 1.56 8.88
N PHE A 103 -9.35 1.10 8.97
CA PHE A 103 -9.74 -0.23 9.45
C PHE A 103 -9.12 -0.58 10.81
N GLY A 104 -8.99 0.41 11.70
CA GLY A 104 -8.49 0.21 13.07
C GLY A 104 -6.96 0.22 13.21
N ASN A 105 -6.20 0.46 12.13
CA ASN A 105 -4.74 0.41 12.17
C ASN A 105 -4.09 1.47 13.09
N GLU A 106 -4.85 2.44 13.61
CA GLU A 106 -4.38 3.38 14.62
C GLU A 106 -3.83 2.68 15.86
N VAL A 107 -4.44 1.55 16.25
CA VAL A 107 -4.00 0.77 17.42
C VAL A 107 -2.64 0.17 17.14
N PHE A 108 -2.46 -0.46 15.98
CA PHE A 108 -1.18 -1.07 15.63
C PHE A 108 -0.11 0.01 15.47
N LEU A 109 -0.33 1.01 14.63
CA LEU A 109 0.66 2.04 14.31
C LEU A 109 1.04 2.90 15.52
N THR A 110 0.06 3.32 16.33
CA THR A 110 0.35 4.21 17.46
C THR A 110 0.66 3.47 18.75
N ASP A 111 -0.09 2.43 19.12
CA ASP A 111 0.04 1.81 20.45
C ASP A 111 0.96 0.58 20.46
N ILE A 112 1.10 -0.15 19.35
CA ILE A 112 1.97 -1.34 19.27
C ILE A 112 3.33 -0.96 18.68
N LEU A 113 3.37 -0.42 17.47
CA LEU A 113 4.57 0.02 16.78
C LEU A 113 5.16 1.29 17.42
N GLY A 114 4.33 2.29 17.70
CA GLY A 114 4.77 3.56 18.29
C GLY A 114 5.31 4.56 17.27
N ILE A 115 4.71 4.63 16.08
CA ILE A 115 5.15 5.50 14.97
C ILE A 115 5.32 6.98 15.36
N VAL A 116 4.61 7.43 16.40
CA VAL A 116 4.69 8.78 16.98
C VAL A 116 5.20 8.84 18.42
N ASP A 117 5.65 7.70 18.95
CA ASP A 117 6.22 7.56 20.30
C ASP A 117 7.76 7.62 20.29
N GLY A 118 8.39 7.52 19.12
CA GLY A 118 9.81 7.75 18.88
C GLY A 118 10.21 9.23 18.76
N PRO A 119 11.29 9.56 18.01
CA PRO A 119 11.74 10.94 17.78
C PRO A 119 10.77 11.81 16.96
N MET A 120 9.94 11.19 16.12
CA MET A 120 8.87 11.86 15.38
C MET A 120 7.62 11.94 16.27
N LYS A 121 7.27 13.12 16.78
CA LYS A 121 6.10 13.31 17.68
C LYS A 121 4.92 13.97 16.97
N LEU A 122 3.69 13.69 17.43
CA LEU A 122 2.47 14.39 16.97
C LEU A 122 2.58 15.92 17.04
N GLY A 123 3.15 16.44 18.13
CA GLY A 123 3.35 17.89 18.27
C GLY A 123 4.29 18.47 17.22
N LYS A 124 5.29 17.71 16.76
CA LYS A 124 6.23 18.13 15.71
C LYS A 124 5.59 18.06 14.33
N ILE A 125 4.75 17.06 14.07
CA ILE A 125 3.90 16.99 12.88
C ILE A 125 2.99 18.24 12.81
N ALA A 126 2.25 18.53 13.89
CA ALA A 126 1.36 19.68 13.94
C ALA A 126 2.11 21.02 13.78
N LYS A 127 3.30 21.15 14.40
CA LYS A 127 4.18 22.31 14.22
C LYS A 127 4.59 22.48 12.76
N ALA A 128 5.04 21.40 12.10
CA ALA A 128 5.46 21.44 10.70
C ALA A 128 4.32 21.88 9.78
N ILE A 129 3.09 21.37 9.99
CA ILE A 129 1.91 21.77 9.22
C ILE A 129 1.58 23.25 9.45
N ALA A 130 1.65 23.74 10.70
CA ALA A 130 1.42 25.15 11.01
C ALA A 130 2.48 26.07 10.36
N GLU A 131 3.74 25.62 10.27
CA GLU A 131 4.83 26.34 9.59
C GLU A 131 4.60 26.52 8.08
N LEU A 132 3.80 25.64 7.45
CA LEU A 132 3.40 25.81 6.05
C LEU A 132 2.52 27.06 5.85
N LYS A 133 1.88 27.59 6.90
CA LYS A 133 1.00 28.78 6.86
C LYS A 133 -0.08 28.65 5.76
N GLY A 134 -0.65 27.45 5.61
CA GLY A 134 -1.66 27.13 4.62
C GLY A 134 -1.14 26.86 3.20
N LYS A 135 0.18 26.95 2.96
CA LYS A 135 0.78 26.44 1.73
C LYS A 135 0.71 24.91 1.71
N GLY A 136 0.57 24.35 0.51
CA GLY A 136 0.72 22.90 0.34
C GLY A 136 2.19 22.51 0.25
N THR A 137 2.48 21.22 0.42
CA THR A 137 3.78 20.60 0.16
C THR A 137 3.54 19.16 -0.28
N ASN A 138 4.45 18.59 -1.07
CA ASN A 138 4.51 17.15 -1.35
C ASN A 138 5.60 16.46 -0.50
N ASN A 139 6.12 17.14 0.51
CA ASN A 139 7.08 16.58 1.45
C ASN A 139 7.08 17.44 2.71
N LEU A 140 6.32 17.01 3.72
CA LEU A 140 6.31 17.66 5.02
C LEU A 140 7.60 17.35 5.77
N GLN A 141 8.44 18.36 5.97
CA GLN A 141 9.65 18.21 6.76
C GLN A 141 9.37 18.34 8.25
N ILE A 142 9.78 17.34 9.04
CA ILE A 142 9.49 17.27 10.49
C ILE A 142 10.77 17.38 11.30
N GLU A 143 10.73 18.19 12.35
CA GLU A 143 11.82 18.33 13.31
C GLU A 143 11.82 17.18 14.31
N LEU A 144 12.96 16.50 14.48
CA LEU A 144 13.14 15.44 15.48
C LEU A 144 13.14 16.00 16.91
N ASP A 145 12.49 15.30 17.84
CA ASP A 145 12.36 15.77 19.24
C ASP A 145 13.50 15.31 20.17
N GLN A 146 14.32 14.36 19.73
CA GLN A 146 15.45 13.81 20.48
C GLN A 146 16.57 13.34 19.54
N ASP A 147 17.79 13.25 20.07
CA ASP A 147 18.91 12.60 19.38
C ASP A 147 18.60 11.12 19.21
N VAL A 148 18.95 10.56 18.05
CA VAL A 148 18.72 9.14 17.77
C VAL A 148 19.82 8.59 16.85
N THR A 149 20.18 7.32 17.04
CA THR A 149 21.05 6.60 16.11
C THR A 149 20.34 5.37 15.61
N ILE A 150 20.17 5.26 14.29
CA ILE A 150 19.41 4.21 13.62
C ILE A 150 20.17 3.82 12.35
N GLY A 151 20.37 2.53 12.09
CA GLY A 151 21.11 2.09 10.90
C GLY A 151 22.55 2.60 10.83
N GLY A 152 23.19 2.85 11.98
CA GLY A 152 24.51 3.46 12.06
C GLY A 152 24.58 4.95 11.70
N LYS A 153 23.45 5.60 11.45
CA LYS A 153 23.35 7.06 11.22
C LYS A 153 22.83 7.74 12.48
N SER A 154 23.50 8.81 12.89
CA SER A 154 23.06 9.63 14.03
C SER A 154 22.39 10.91 13.54
N PHE A 155 21.23 11.20 14.11
CA PHE A 155 20.46 12.43 13.90
C PHE A 155 20.35 13.17 15.22
N ARG A 156 20.41 14.49 15.16
CA ARG A 156 20.30 15.37 16.32
C ARG A 156 18.87 15.84 16.49
N LYS A 157 18.48 16.08 17.73
CA LYS A 157 17.30 16.86 18.05
C LYS A 157 17.34 18.19 17.28
N GLY A 158 16.23 18.53 16.63
CA GLY A 158 16.14 19.73 15.80
C GLY A 158 16.43 19.50 14.32
N ASP A 159 17.01 18.36 13.94
CA ASP A 159 17.19 18.01 12.53
C ASP A 159 15.83 17.89 11.85
N LYS A 160 15.71 18.47 10.64
CA LYS A 160 14.52 18.35 9.80
C LYS A 160 14.68 17.13 8.89
N ILE A 161 13.72 16.23 8.94
CA ILE A 161 13.68 15.02 8.14
C ILE A 161 12.62 15.09 7.05
N ASP A 162 12.94 14.56 5.87
CA ASP A 162 11.98 14.36 4.79
C ASP A 162 11.11 13.13 5.11
N THR A 163 9.80 13.36 5.16
CA THR A 163 8.82 12.29 5.42
C THR A 163 8.13 11.81 4.15
N GLY A 164 8.08 12.64 3.12
CA GLY A 164 7.24 12.45 1.94
C GLY A 164 5.74 12.50 2.26
N PHE A 165 5.34 13.03 3.42
CA PHE A 165 3.94 13.30 3.68
C PHE A 165 3.45 14.50 2.88
N ASP A 166 2.42 14.28 2.08
CA ASP A 166 1.81 15.31 1.26
C ASP A 166 0.74 16.06 2.02
N VAL A 167 0.80 17.40 1.99
CA VAL A 167 -0.18 18.28 2.61
C VAL A 167 -0.77 19.17 1.53
N ALA A 168 -2.06 18.97 1.24
CA ALA A 168 -2.75 19.82 0.29
C ALA A 168 -2.84 21.28 0.79
N LYS A 169 -2.92 22.23 -0.13
CA LYS A 169 -3.09 23.65 0.20
C LYS A 169 -4.30 23.88 1.12
N GLY A 170 -4.05 24.46 2.28
CA GLY A 170 -5.04 24.75 3.32
C GLY A 170 -5.53 23.53 4.13
N ALA A 171 -4.89 22.36 3.99
CA ALA A 171 -5.21 21.19 4.82
C ALA A 171 -4.52 21.29 6.19
N TYR A 172 -5.15 20.66 7.20
CA TYR A 172 -4.64 20.59 8.58
C TYR A 172 -4.09 19.22 8.97
N ALA A 173 -4.09 18.26 8.04
CA ALA A 173 -3.46 16.96 8.18
C ALA A 173 -2.86 16.56 6.83
N PRO A 174 -1.83 15.70 6.82
CA PRO A 174 -1.36 15.08 5.58
C PRO A 174 -2.46 14.26 4.92
N ILE A 175 -2.41 14.17 3.59
CA ILE A 175 -3.29 13.32 2.81
C ILE A 175 -3.08 11.88 3.26
N GLY A 176 -4.20 11.22 3.55
CA GLY A 176 -4.23 9.83 3.96
C GLY A 176 -3.72 9.51 5.37
N VAL A 177 -3.45 10.52 6.21
CA VAL A 177 -3.20 10.34 7.65
C VAL A 177 -4.47 10.72 8.43
N LYS A 178 -5.01 9.77 9.19
CA LYS A 178 -6.16 9.97 10.07
C LYS A 178 -5.69 10.23 11.48
N ILE A 179 -6.22 11.27 12.12
CA ILE A 179 -6.02 11.53 13.55
C ILE A 179 -7.29 11.16 14.28
N LYS A 180 -7.20 10.28 15.27
CA LYS A 180 -8.33 9.81 16.08
C LYS A 180 -8.04 10.00 17.56
N TYR A 181 -8.94 10.63 18.30
CA TYR A 181 -8.85 10.72 19.74
C TYR A 181 -9.73 9.65 20.38
N ASP A 182 -9.14 8.74 21.16
CA ASP A 182 -9.90 7.72 21.88
C ASP A 182 -9.25 7.42 23.24
N LYS A 183 -10.10 7.27 24.27
CA LYS A 183 -9.69 6.97 25.66
C LYS A 183 -8.59 7.88 26.21
N GLY A 184 -8.62 9.17 25.86
CA GLY A 184 -7.66 10.15 26.38
C GLY A 184 -6.37 10.30 25.57
N LYS A 185 -6.18 9.51 24.50
CA LYS A 185 -4.96 9.51 23.67
C LYS A 185 -5.32 9.85 22.21
N ALA A 186 -4.51 10.72 21.59
CA ALA A 186 -4.52 10.90 20.15
C ALA A 186 -3.71 9.80 19.48
N ARG A 187 -4.29 9.18 18.45
CA ARG A 187 -3.64 8.16 17.62
C ARG A 187 -3.62 8.61 16.17
N ILE A 188 -2.65 8.12 15.43
CA ILE A 188 -2.61 8.23 13.98
C ILE A 188 -2.78 6.88 13.32
N GLY A 189 -3.55 6.89 12.24
CA GLY A 189 -3.69 5.79 11.30
C GLY A 189 -3.39 6.25 9.89
N VAL A 190 -3.19 5.29 9.00
CA VAL A 190 -2.92 5.54 7.58
C VAL A 190 -4.04 4.94 6.74
N THR A 191 -4.33 5.59 5.62
CA THR A 191 -5.30 5.14 4.62
C THR A 191 -4.59 4.91 3.28
N CYS A 192 -5.28 4.34 2.29
CA CYS A 192 -4.70 4.10 0.96
C CYS A 192 -4.13 5.39 0.32
N MET A 193 -4.73 6.55 0.59
CA MET A 193 -4.34 7.82 -0.02
C MET A 193 -3.00 8.38 0.49
N ALA A 194 -2.41 7.82 1.55
CA ALA A 194 -1.04 8.17 1.95
C ALA A 194 -0.03 7.74 0.87
N CYS A 195 -0.31 6.61 0.20
CA CYS A 195 0.51 6.04 -0.86
C CYS A 195 -0.01 6.39 -2.26
N HIS A 196 -1.33 6.44 -2.46
CA HIS A 196 -1.96 6.54 -3.79
C HIS A 196 -2.55 7.91 -4.12
N ALA A 197 -2.04 8.98 -3.49
CA ALA A 197 -2.27 10.34 -3.94
C ALA A 197 -1.03 11.19 -3.67
N THR A 198 -0.86 12.24 -4.48
CA THR A 198 0.21 13.22 -4.27
C THR A 198 -0.28 14.65 -4.52
N VAL A 199 0.54 15.64 -4.16
CA VAL A 199 0.34 17.06 -4.49
C VAL A 199 1.26 17.43 -5.66
N ASN A 200 0.68 17.90 -6.76
CA ASN A 200 1.47 18.48 -7.84
C ASN A 200 2.16 19.76 -7.34
N ARG A 201 3.50 19.80 -7.43
CA ARG A 201 4.31 20.93 -6.96
C ARG A 201 4.05 22.23 -7.71
N GLU A 202 3.69 22.16 -8.98
CA GLU A 202 3.45 23.33 -9.84
C GLU A 202 2.10 23.97 -9.54
N THR A 203 1.06 23.15 -9.39
CA THR A 203 -0.33 23.62 -9.23
C THR A 203 -0.76 23.71 -7.76
N GLY A 204 -0.13 22.92 -6.87
CA GLY A 204 -0.56 22.71 -5.49
C GLY A 204 -1.85 21.92 -5.34
N MET A 205 -2.35 21.32 -6.43
CA MET A 205 -3.56 20.48 -6.47
C MET A 205 -3.23 19.03 -6.14
N VAL A 206 -4.23 18.31 -5.65
CA VAL A 206 -4.10 16.87 -5.37
C VAL A 206 -4.30 16.08 -6.66
N VAL A 207 -3.46 15.08 -6.87
CA VAL A 207 -3.58 14.12 -7.96
C VAL A 207 -3.95 12.77 -7.37
N GLU A 208 -5.22 12.39 -7.51
CA GLU A 208 -5.72 11.10 -7.04
C GLU A 208 -5.15 9.97 -7.90
N GLY A 209 -4.63 8.92 -7.28
CA GLY A 209 -4.09 7.76 -7.97
C GLY A 209 -2.68 7.90 -8.52
N ALA A 210 -2.09 9.09 -8.52
CA ALA A 210 -0.64 9.21 -8.70
C ALA A 210 0.06 8.68 -7.43
N PRO A 211 1.11 7.85 -7.57
CA PRO A 211 1.85 7.32 -6.43
C PRO A 211 2.60 8.44 -5.70
N ASN A 212 2.65 8.34 -4.38
CA ASN A 212 3.52 9.16 -3.56
C ASN A 212 4.96 8.62 -3.64
N SER A 213 5.75 9.16 -4.57
CA SER A 213 7.08 8.67 -4.93
C SER A 213 8.20 9.06 -3.95
N ASP A 214 7.92 9.89 -2.94
CA ASP A 214 8.90 10.28 -1.90
C ASP A 214 8.46 9.93 -0.48
N LEU A 215 7.34 9.21 -0.28
CA LEU A 215 6.92 8.72 1.03
C LEU A 215 8.01 7.83 1.67
N ASN A 216 8.53 8.25 2.82
CA ASN A 216 9.69 7.64 3.45
C ASN A 216 9.30 6.67 4.58
N LEU A 217 8.54 5.63 4.25
CA LEU A 217 8.02 4.66 5.23
C LEU A 217 9.13 3.92 5.97
N GLY A 218 10.18 3.47 5.28
CA GLY A 218 11.29 2.75 5.93
C GLY A 218 11.93 3.58 7.04
N PHE A 219 12.22 4.85 6.79
CA PHE A 219 12.80 5.71 7.83
C PHE A 219 11.83 5.97 8.98
N MET A 220 10.54 6.20 8.70
CA MET A 220 9.55 6.42 9.75
C MET A 220 9.33 5.18 10.62
N LEU A 221 9.33 3.98 10.02
CA LEU A 221 9.24 2.72 10.74
C LEU A 221 10.47 2.49 11.63
N ALA A 222 11.67 2.78 11.14
CA ALA A 222 12.91 2.65 11.91
C ALA A 222 13.03 3.67 13.07
N LEU A 223 12.27 4.78 13.01
CA LEU A 223 12.16 5.75 14.11
C LEU A 223 11.20 5.28 15.22
N ALA A 224 10.37 4.27 14.96
CA ALA A 224 9.43 3.75 15.94
C ALA A 224 10.17 2.93 17.01
N PRO A 225 9.71 2.95 18.28
CA PRO A 225 10.36 2.24 19.37
C PRO A 225 10.13 0.71 19.36
N ASN A 226 9.29 0.20 18.47
CA ASN A 226 8.99 -1.23 18.28
C ASN A 226 8.95 -1.59 16.78
N SER A 227 9.91 -1.10 16.00
CA SER A 227 10.11 -1.41 14.59
C SER A 227 10.18 -2.92 14.32
N SER A 228 10.66 -3.72 15.28
CA SER A 228 10.65 -5.19 15.20
C SER A 228 9.27 -5.82 15.01
N ALA A 229 8.18 -5.07 15.23
CA ALA A 229 6.84 -5.49 14.80
C ALA A 229 6.73 -5.73 13.28
N TYR A 230 7.63 -5.16 12.47
CA TYR A 230 7.72 -5.30 11.01
C TYR A 230 8.82 -6.28 10.55
N PHE A 231 9.36 -7.13 11.42
CA PHE A 231 10.47 -8.02 11.05
C PHE A 231 10.19 -8.93 9.83
N THR A 232 8.91 -9.24 9.57
CA THR A 232 8.47 -10.06 8.44
C THR A 232 8.72 -9.46 7.06
N HIS A 233 8.99 -8.16 7.00
CA HIS A 233 9.28 -7.37 5.79
C HIS A 233 10.78 -7.13 5.60
N THR A 234 11.61 -7.84 6.37
CA THR A 234 13.07 -7.62 6.41
C THR A 234 13.80 -8.94 6.28
N ASP A 235 15.12 -8.88 6.05
CA ASP A 235 15.98 -10.08 5.93
C ASP A 235 16.24 -10.80 7.27
N VAL A 236 15.40 -10.57 8.28
CA VAL A 236 15.43 -11.29 9.55
C VAL A 236 14.76 -12.65 9.37
N THR A 237 15.50 -13.57 8.76
CA THR A 237 14.98 -14.91 8.39
C THR A 237 14.93 -15.91 9.54
N LYS A 238 15.71 -15.71 10.60
CA LYS A 238 15.87 -16.67 11.71
C LYS A 238 15.85 -15.95 13.06
N LEU A 239 14.73 -16.01 13.76
CA LEU A 239 14.60 -15.42 15.11
C LEU A 239 15.59 -16.04 16.12
N VAL A 240 16.00 -17.29 15.90
CA VAL A 240 16.96 -18.00 16.77
C VAL A 240 18.32 -17.31 16.85
N ASP A 241 18.73 -16.58 15.80
CA ASP A 241 20.00 -15.87 15.76
C ASP A 241 20.03 -14.68 16.73
N PHE A 242 18.87 -14.28 17.26
CA PHE A 242 18.69 -13.17 18.19
C PHE A 242 18.43 -13.63 19.63
N ILE A 243 18.47 -14.94 19.92
CA ILE A 243 18.30 -15.45 21.29
C ILE A 243 19.60 -15.24 22.08
N LYS A 244 19.58 -14.29 23.03
CA LYS A 244 20.70 -14.07 23.96
C LYS A 244 20.46 -14.64 25.36
N ASN A 245 19.21 -14.95 25.69
CA ASN A 245 18.83 -15.48 27.00
C ASN A 245 17.83 -16.63 26.82
N GLU A 246 18.34 -17.86 26.89
CA GLU A 246 17.54 -19.08 26.77
C GLU A 246 16.49 -19.24 27.87
N ASN A 247 16.62 -18.52 28.99
CA ASN A 247 15.65 -18.55 30.09
C ASN A 247 14.47 -17.60 29.89
N ARG A 248 14.50 -16.71 28.88
CA ARG A 248 13.38 -15.84 28.55
C ARG A 248 12.40 -16.58 27.64
N THR A 249 11.67 -17.52 28.22
CA THR A 249 10.79 -18.44 27.49
C THR A 249 9.31 -18.08 27.60
N VAL A 250 8.54 -18.57 26.63
CA VAL A 250 7.09 -18.64 26.65
C VAL A 250 6.64 -20.08 26.36
N ILE A 251 5.41 -20.41 26.72
CA ILE A 251 4.83 -21.71 26.37
C ILE A 251 4.25 -21.62 24.96
N ASN A 252 4.84 -22.35 24.03
CA ASN A 252 4.44 -22.36 22.61
C ASN A 252 3.09 -23.06 22.37
N SER A 253 2.64 -23.12 21.12
CA SER A 253 1.37 -23.77 20.76
C SER A 253 1.36 -25.27 21.12
N LYS A 254 2.54 -25.90 21.13
CA LYS A 254 2.76 -27.33 21.45
C LYS A 254 2.93 -27.60 22.95
N GLY A 255 2.76 -26.58 23.80
CA GLY A 255 2.88 -26.72 25.26
C GLY A 255 4.32 -26.83 25.77
N LYS A 256 5.31 -26.50 24.96
CA LYS A 256 6.74 -26.56 25.32
C LYS A 256 7.28 -25.15 25.59
N PRO A 257 8.23 -24.99 26.54
CA PRO A 257 8.98 -23.75 26.68
C PRO A 257 9.84 -23.49 25.44
N GLU A 258 9.78 -22.26 24.93
CA GLU A 258 10.59 -21.81 23.79
C GLU A 258 11.00 -20.35 24.00
N ALA A 259 12.25 -20.01 23.66
CA ALA A 259 12.83 -18.71 23.99
C ALA A 259 12.39 -17.62 23.00
N LEU A 260 12.10 -16.43 23.53
CA LEU A 260 11.87 -15.24 22.72
C LEU A 260 13.21 -14.57 22.35
N PRO A 261 13.30 -13.92 21.17
CA PRO A 261 14.50 -13.17 20.78
C PRO A 261 14.78 -12.01 21.73
N ASP A 262 16.04 -11.59 21.81
CA ASP A 262 16.44 -10.38 22.53
C ASP A 262 15.83 -9.15 21.85
N PRO A 263 14.96 -8.38 22.54
CA PRO A 263 14.21 -7.29 21.90
C PRO A 263 15.15 -6.23 21.30
N ALA A 264 16.22 -5.88 21.99
CA ALA A 264 17.16 -4.85 21.52
C ALA A 264 18.00 -5.33 20.31
N ALA A 265 18.41 -6.60 20.27
CA ALA A 265 19.14 -7.14 19.13
C ALA A 265 18.27 -7.20 17.87
N LEU A 266 17.03 -7.68 18.03
CA LEU A 266 16.08 -7.79 16.95
C LEU A 266 15.70 -6.42 16.40
N GLU A 267 15.35 -5.48 17.28
CA GLU A 267 15.03 -4.09 16.92
C GLU A 267 16.16 -3.47 16.08
N LYS A 268 17.41 -3.60 16.55
CA LYS A 268 18.56 -3.08 15.82
C LYS A 268 18.68 -3.67 14.41
N ALA A 269 18.48 -4.99 14.25
CA ALA A 269 18.58 -5.62 12.94
C ALA A 269 17.47 -5.18 11.98
N VAL A 270 16.26 -5.00 12.51
CA VAL A 270 15.11 -4.50 11.75
C VAL A 270 15.32 -3.02 11.37
N ASP A 271 15.75 -2.18 12.32
CA ASP A 271 16.12 -0.77 12.06
C ASP A 271 17.19 -0.64 10.98
N ASP A 272 18.26 -1.44 11.08
CA ASP A 272 19.35 -1.45 10.10
C ASP A 272 18.85 -1.83 8.69
N ASN A 273 17.81 -2.68 8.59
CA ASN A 273 17.19 -3.06 7.33
C ASN A 273 16.27 -1.96 6.78
N LEU A 274 15.34 -1.45 7.61
CA LEU A 274 14.37 -0.42 7.24
C LEU A 274 15.05 0.89 6.77
N MET A 275 16.21 1.23 7.34
CA MET A 275 17.02 2.38 6.91
C MET A 275 17.60 2.27 5.50
N LYS A 276 17.51 1.09 4.87
CA LYS A 276 17.95 0.84 3.49
C LYS A 276 16.87 1.15 2.47
N TRP A 277 15.60 1.14 2.87
CA TRP A 277 14.47 1.33 1.97
C TRP A 277 14.52 2.72 1.33
N ALA A 278 14.35 2.77 0.01
CA ALA A 278 14.26 4.03 -0.70
C ALA A 278 12.88 4.71 -0.45
N PRO A 279 12.82 6.05 -0.37
CA PRO A 279 11.55 6.77 -0.41
C PRO A 279 10.71 6.37 -1.63
N GLY A 280 9.39 6.32 -1.48
CA GLY A 280 8.47 5.88 -2.53
C GLY A 280 8.39 4.36 -2.72
N ASN A 281 9.19 3.59 -1.97
CA ASN A 281 9.13 2.13 -1.96
C ASN A 281 8.54 1.60 -0.64
N PHE A 282 7.82 0.50 -0.75
CA PHE A 282 7.23 -0.21 0.39
C PHE A 282 7.16 -1.71 0.09
N ASP A 283 7.22 -2.51 1.15
CA ASP A 283 7.01 -3.95 1.05
C ASP A 283 5.58 -4.33 1.47
N THR A 284 4.84 -4.89 0.52
CA THR A 284 3.47 -5.40 0.73
C THR A 284 3.41 -6.92 0.92
N THR A 285 4.55 -7.59 0.95
CA THR A 285 4.69 -9.03 1.21
C THR A 285 5.30 -9.26 2.58
N VAL A 286 5.20 -10.51 3.04
CA VAL A 286 5.69 -10.94 4.34
C VAL A 286 6.43 -12.25 4.12
N ASP A 287 7.60 -12.20 3.50
CA ASP A 287 8.35 -13.39 3.10
C ASP A 287 9.73 -13.48 3.75
N LEU A 288 10.01 -12.59 4.71
CA LEU A 288 11.31 -12.45 5.39
C LEU A 288 12.43 -12.06 4.42
N ILE A 289 12.08 -11.35 3.35
CA ILE A 289 13.01 -10.76 2.38
C ILE A 289 12.72 -9.27 2.31
N SER A 290 13.76 -8.43 2.29
CA SER A 290 13.59 -6.98 2.10
C SER A 290 13.41 -6.63 0.63
N ASP A 291 12.32 -7.08 -0.01
CA ASP A 291 12.11 -6.99 -1.45
C ASP A 291 11.24 -5.79 -1.88
N VAL A 292 11.55 -4.60 -1.35
CA VAL A 292 10.69 -3.42 -1.51
C VAL A 292 10.37 -3.08 -2.96
N THR A 293 9.14 -2.65 -3.20
CA THR A 293 8.68 -2.24 -4.53
C THR A 293 8.25 -0.79 -4.52
N GLN A 294 8.30 -0.15 -5.69
CA GLN A 294 7.72 1.16 -5.86
C GLN A 294 6.22 1.10 -5.57
N ILE A 295 5.70 2.11 -4.89
CA ILE A 295 4.26 2.30 -4.73
C ILE A 295 3.63 2.41 -6.13
N PRO A 296 2.69 1.51 -6.51
CA PRO A 296 2.06 1.58 -7.82
C PRO A 296 1.05 2.73 -7.88
N ASP A 297 0.81 3.24 -9.09
CA ASP A 297 -0.34 4.12 -9.34
C ASP A 297 -1.68 3.37 -9.15
N MET A 298 -2.75 4.16 -9.09
CA MET A 298 -4.13 3.71 -8.94
C MET A 298 -4.95 3.95 -10.21
N PHE A 299 -4.33 4.03 -11.39
CA PHE A 299 -5.02 4.17 -12.67
C PHE A 299 -5.48 2.79 -13.19
N THR A 300 -6.34 2.12 -12.40
CA THR A 300 -6.50 0.66 -12.44
C THR A 300 -7.33 0.11 -13.60
N LYS A 301 -8.19 0.91 -14.22
CA LYS A 301 -9.16 0.39 -15.19
C LYS A 301 -8.42 -0.18 -16.41
N GLY A 302 -8.59 -1.50 -16.59
CA GLY A 302 -7.96 -2.26 -17.66
C GLY A 302 -6.59 -2.84 -17.33
N ASP A 303 -5.95 -2.44 -16.22
CA ASP A 303 -4.56 -2.77 -15.86
C ASP A 303 -4.40 -4.12 -15.09
N HIS A 304 -5.43 -4.97 -15.13
CA HIS A 304 -5.39 -6.32 -14.56
C HIS A 304 -4.34 -7.24 -15.23
N PRO A 305 -3.86 -8.29 -14.55
CA PRO A 305 -4.02 -8.52 -13.11
C PRO A 305 -3.27 -7.48 -12.26
N PHE A 306 -3.62 -7.40 -10.98
CA PHE A 306 -3.13 -6.36 -10.07
C PHE A 306 -2.00 -6.85 -9.16
N SER A 307 -1.31 -5.91 -8.50
CA SER A 307 0.04 -6.03 -7.93
C SER A 307 1.15 -6.09 -8.99
N TRP A 308 2.42 -6.01 -8.56
CA TRP A 308 3.56 -6.15 -9.45
C TRP A 308 3.72 -7.57 -10.00
N SER A 309 3.56 -8.61 -9.15
CA SER A 309 3.64 -10.00 -9.58
C SER A 309 2.40 -10.44 -10.38
N GLY A 310 1.27 -9.74 -10.20
CA GLY A 310 -0.02 -10.12 -10.78
C GLY A 310 -0.80 -11.13 -9.95
N PHE A 311 -0.42 -11.39 -8.68
CA PHE A 311 -1.13 -12.37 -7.83
C PHE A 311 -2.64 -12.08 -7.70
N ALA A 312 -3.03 -10.80 -7.73
CA ALA A 312 -4.41 -10.37 -7.59
C ALA A 312 -5.14 -10.43 -8.95
N ILE A 313 -5.34 -11.65 -9.44
CA ILE A 313 -5.99 -11.98 -10.73
C ILE A 313 -7.46 -12.42 -10.58
N ALA A 314 -7.86 -12.84 -9.37
CA ALA A 314 -9.17 -13.44 -9.10
C ALA A 314 -9.99 -12.60 -8.11
N GLY A 315 -11.31 -12.68 -8.23
CA GLY A 315 -12.27 -12.00 -7.35
C GLY A 315 -12.96 -10.80 -8.01
N PRO A 316 -13.77 -10.04 -7.24
CA PRO A 316 -14.49 -8.89 -7.75
C PRO A 316 -13.59 -7.86 -8.44
N PHE A 317 -14.12 -7.18 -9.46
CA PHE A 317 -13.39 -6.18 -10.24
C PHE A 317 -12.07 -6.69 -10.83
N LYS A 318 -12.08 -7.92 -11.36
CA LYS A 318 -10.93 -8.64 -11.94
C LYS A 318 -9.78 -8.86 -10.97
N GLY A 319 -10.11 -8.99 -9.68
CA GLY A 319 -9.16 -9.13 -8.59
C GLY A 319 -8.66 -7.81 -8.00
N LEU A 320 -9.19 -6.65 -8.43
CA LEU A 320 -8.81 -5.38 -7.80
C LEU A 320 -9.18 -5.36 -6.32
N SER A 321 -10.31 -5.96 -5.93
CA SER A 321 -10.68 -6.08 -4.52
C SER A 321 -9.70 -6.95 -3.74
N THR A 322 -9.12 -7.98 -4.35
CA THR A 322 -8.05 -8.79 -3.74
C THR A 322 -6.81 -7.94 -3.48
N PHE A 323 -6.43 -7.09 -4.44
CA PHE A 323 -5.28 -6.19 -4.28
C PHE A 323 -5.53 -5.13 -3.20
N SER A 324 -6.68 -4.45 -3.24
CA SER A 324 -7.04 -3.42 -2.26
C SER A 324 -7.23 -3.97 -0.85
N ASN A 325 -7.58 -5.26 -0.70
CA ASN A 325 -7.62 -5.94 0.58
C ASN A 325 -6.22 -6.13 1.20
N ASN A 326 -5.22 -6.49 0.39
CA ASN A 326 -3.93 -7.03 0.86
C ASN A 326 -3.24 -6.10 1.88
N VAL A 327 -3.10 -4.80 1.56
CA VAL A 327 -2.31 -3.87 2.39
C VAL A 327 -2.91 -3.72 3.80
N HIS A 328 -4.22 -3.53 3.91
CA HIS A 328 -4.85 -3.35 5.22
C HIS A 328 -5.05 -4.66 5.98
N ALA A 329 -5.33 -5.76 5.29
CA ALA A 329 -5.48 -7.07 5.94
C ALA A 329 -4.13 -7.64 6.43
N GLN A 330 -3.00 -7.21 5.85
CA GLN A 330 -1.69 -7.80 6.11
C GLN A 330 -0.66 -6.81 6.67
N ASN A 331 -0.42 -5.70 5.99
CA ASN A 331 0.76 -4.87 6.24
C ASN A 331 0.55 -3.83 7.34
N THR A 332 -0.66 -3.25 7.44
CA THR A 332 -0.92 -2.23 8.48
C THR A 332 -1.13 -2.82 9.88
N ASP A 333 -1.12 -4.14 9.99
CA ASP A 333 -1.20 -4.92 11.23
C ASP A 333 -0.55 -6.30 11.04
N THR A 334 0.69 -6.45 11.47
CA THR A 334 1.42 -7.71 11.28
C THR A 334 0.93 -8.84 12.19
N LEU A 335 0.20 -8.53 13.26
CA LEU A 335 -0.39 -9.57 14.12
C LEU A 335 -1.43 -10.39 13.36
N SER A 336 -2.01 -9.87 12.28
CA SER A 336 -2.98 -10.58 11.45
C SER A 336 -2.42 -11.86 10.79
N GLN A 337 -1.10 -12.06 10.77
CA GLN A 337 -0.48 -13.27 10.23
C GLN A 337 -0.23 -14.37 11.28
N SER A 338 -0.64 -14.17 12.54
CA SER A 338 -0.33 -15.10 13.64
C SER A 338 -0.80 -16.53 13.41
N GLU A 339 -1.94 -16.75 12.75
CA GLU A 339 -2.49 -18.09 12.50
C GLU A 339 -1.84 -18.81 11.32
N ILE A 340 -1.09 -18.08 10.47
CA ILE A 340 -0.38 -18.62 9.30
C ILE A 340 1.14 -18.57 9.44
N SER A 341 1.67 -18.09 10.57
CA SER A 341 3.11 -17.92 10.76
C SER A 341 3.91 -19.23 10.69
N GLU A 342 3.34 -20.34 11.19
CA GLU A 342 3.98 -21.67 11.15
C GLU A 342 4.03 -22.24 9.72
N PRO A 343 2.92 -22.33 8.95
CA PRO A 343 2.99 -22.83 7.58
C PRO A 343 3.76 -21.92 6.61
N LEU A 344 3.84 -20.60 6.86
CA LEU A 344 4.60 -19.69 5.99
C LEU A 344 6.09 -19.66 6.32
N TRP A 345 6.47 -19.58 7.59
CA TRP A 345 7.86 -19.32 8.00
C TRP A 345 8.41 -20.30 9.04
N GLY A 346 7.61 -21.27 9.48
CA GLY A 346 8.00 -22.19 10.56
C GLY A 346 8.07 -21.52 11.93
N ILE A 347 7.44 -20.35 12.12
CA ILE A 347 7.43 -19.63 13.40
C ILE A 347 6.15 -19.99 14.15
N ASP A 348 6.29 -20.58 15.35
CA ASP A 348 5.15 -20.86 16.23
C ASP A 348 4.39 -19.57 16.55
N LYS A 349 3.05 -19.64 16.53
CA LYS A 349 2.20 -18.45 16.70
C LYS A 349 2.43 -17.70 18.03
N GLU A 350 2.80 -18.40 19.10
CA GLU A 350 3.11 -17.76 20.37
C GLU A 350 4.43 -17.01 20.31
N ILE A 351 5.42 -17.58 19.62
CA ILE A 351 6.71 -16.91 19.37
C ILE A 351 6.50 -15.70 18.46
N TYR A 352 5.67 -15.83 17.43
CA TYR A 352 5.33 -14.74 16.52
C TYR A 352 4.70 -13.55 17.26
N VAL A 353 3.60 -13.78 17.98
CA VAL A 353 2.89 -12.73 18.73
C VAL A 353 3.75 -12.18 19.87
N GLY A 354 4.47 -13.05 20.59
CA GLY A 354 5.39 -12.63 21.66
C GLY A 354 6.53 -11.76 21.14
N THR A 355 7.03 -12.05 19.93
CA THR A 355 8.10 -11.28 19.27
C THR A 355 7.62 -9.88 18.88
N ILE A 356 6.39 -9.75 18.36
CA ILE A 356 5.82 -8.44 17.99
C ILE A 356 5.48 -7.58 19.22
N LEU A 357 4.97 -8.21 20.29
CA LEU A 357 4.43 -7.49 21.44
C LEU A 357 5.45 -7.21 22.56
N GLN A 358 6.60 -7.89 22.58
CA GLN A 358 7.56 -7.76 23.68
C GLN A 358 8.10 -6.35 23.92
N ASN A 359 8.14 -5.52 22.88
CA ASN A 359 8.63 -4.16 22.96
C ASN A 359 7.55 -3.12 22.54
N ALA A 360 6.27 -3.54 22.53
CA ALA A 360 5.17 -2.66 22.14
C ALA A 360 5.22 -1.30 22.86
N ALA A 361 4.98 -0.23 22.09
CA ALA A 361 5.21 1.15 22.52
C ALA A 361 4.37 1.51 23.75
N HIS A 362 3.07 1.21 23.70
CA HIS A 362 2.16 1.41 24.82
C HIS A 362 2.20 0.21 25.77
N ARG A 363 2.47 0.49 27.06
CA ARG A 363 2.61 -0.54 28.12
C ARG A 363 1.46 -1.54 28.18
N LYS A 364 0.22 -1.13 27.86
CA LYS A 364 -0.95 -2.02 27.80
C LYS A 364 -0.71 -3.22 26.89
N PHE A 365 -0.08 -3.04 25.73
CA PHE A 365 0.15 -4.08 24.73
C PHE A 365 1.52 -4.76 24.89
N ARG A 366 2.36 -4.31 25.82
CA ARG A 366 3.71 -4.87 26.00
C ARG A 366 3.65 -6.20 26.73
N TYR A 367 3.94 -7.28 26.00
CA TYR A 367 3.92 -8.63 26.55
C TYR A 367 5.09 -8.86 27.51
N ASP A 368 4.79 -9.42 28.69
CA ASP A 368 5.79 -9.86 29.67
C ASP A 368 5.82 -11.40 29.75
N PRO A 369 6.93 -12.05 29.39
CA PRO A 369 7.07 -13.51 29.50
C PRO A 369 6.94 -14.02 30.95
N LYS A 370 7.12 -13.16 31.95
CA LYS A 370 6.91 -13.51 33.37
C LYS A 370 5.45 -13.47 33.81
N SER A 371 4.53 -13.02 32.95
CA SER A 371 3.09 -12.92 33.27
C SER A 371 2.42 -14.28 33.50
N GLY A 372 3.03 -15.37 33.04
CA GLY A 372 2.45 -16.71 33.05
C GLY A 372 1.37 -16.94 31.99
N LEU A 373 1.04 -15.92 31.19
CA LEU A 373 0.10 -16.03 30.07
C LEU A 373 0.83 -16.40 28.78
N LYS A 374 0.16 -17.15 27.91
CA LYS A 374 0.62 -17.26 26.52
C LYS A 374 0.51 -15.90 25.81
N PRO A 375 1.42 -15.55 24.88
CA PRO A 375 1.32 -14.32 24.09
C PRO A 375 -0.05 -14.08 23.44
N THR A 376 -0.65 -15.09 22.81
CA THR A 376 -1.98 -14.97 22.21
C THR A 376 -3.08 -14.76 23.27
N GLU A 377 -3.00 -15.45 24.40
CA GLU A 377 -3.94 -15.28 25.52
C GLU A 377 -3.86 -13.86 26.10
N PHE A 378 -2.65 -13.34 26.27
CA PHE A 378 -2.43 -11.96 26.69
C PHE A 378 -3.05 -10.97 25.71
N PHE A 379 -2.80 -11.15 24.41
CA PHE A 379 -3.32 -10.25 23.38
C PHE A 379 -4.85 -10.28 23.30
N ASN A 380 -5.48 -11.47 23.36
CA ASN A 380 -6.94 -11.63 23.29
C ASN A 380 -7.69 -10.87 24.41
N ARG A 381 -7.04 -10.58 25.54
CA ARG A 381 -7.63 -9.77 26.64
C ARG A 381 -7.66 -8.27 26.31
N LEU A 382 -6.92 -7.83 25.30
CA LEU A 382 -6.69 -6.43 24.94
C LEU A 382 -7.23 -6.07 23.56
N ASP A 383 -7.46 -7.08 22.74
CA ASP A 383 -7.92 -7.05 21.36
C ASP A 383 -9.16 -6.16 21.18
N PRO A 384 -9.09 -5.11 20.34
CA PRO A 384 -10.25 -4.28 20.02
C PRO A 384 -11.30 -4.99 19.16
N ASN A 385 -10.93 -6.07 18.45
CA ASN A 385 -11.77 -6.83 17.52
C ASN A 385 -11.77 -8.34 17.87
N PRO A 386 -12.40 -8.74 18.99
CA PRO A 386 -12.33 -10.12 19.48
C PRO A 386 -12.77 -11.16 18.46
N GLY A 387 -11.95 -12.19 18.29
CA GLY A 387 -12.27 -13.35 17.44
C GLY A 387 -11.70 -13.25 16.04
N THR A 388 -10.97 -12.19 15.71
CA THR A 388 -10.20 -12.04 14.46
C THR A 388 -8.71 -11.82 14.76
N PRO A 389 -7.76 -12.31 13.93
CA PRO A 389 -6.34 -12.09 14.16
C PRO A 389 -5.95 -10.60 13.99
N GLY A 390 -5.18 -10.09 14.94
CA GLY A 390 -4.72 -8.70 14.94
C GLY A 390 -5.69 -7.71 15.57
N VAL A 391 -5.45 -6.42 15.35
CA VAL A 391 -6.27 -5.29 15.81
C VAL A 391 -7.09 -4.64 14.69
N ASN A 392 -6.82 -4.97 13.42
CA ASN A 392 -7.59 -4.41 12.30
C ASN A 392 -9.00 -4.99 12.20
N GLU A 393 -9.91 -4.22 11.59
CA GLU A 393 -11.29 -4.62 11.30
C GLU A 393 -11.33 -5.52 10.07
N VAL A 394 -11.20 -6.82 10.31
CA VAL A 394 -11.21 -7.87 9.29
C VAL A 394 -12.29 -8.90 9.58
N ILE A 395 -12.59 -9.72 8.58
CA ILE A 395 -13.30 -10.98 8.70
C ILE A 395 -12.40 -12.12 8.23
N LYS A 396 -12.62 -13.31 8.79
CA LYS A 396 -12.01 -14.56 8.34
C LYS A 396 -12.72 -15.03 7.08
N ILE A 397 -11.99 -15.43 6.04
CA ILE A 397 -12.64 -16.09 4.88
C ILE A 397 -13.24 -17.45 5.31
N PRO A 398 -14.20 -18.02 4.56
CA PRO A 398 -14.92 -19.23 4.95
C PRO A 398 -14.05 -20.44 5.35
N ASN A 399 -12.90 -20.61 4.71
CA ASN A 399 -11.98 -21.72 4.94
C ASN A 399 -10.72 -21.34 5.76
N PHE A 400 -10.74 -20.19 6.45
CA PHE A 400 -9.70 -19.75 7.37
C PHE A 400 -9.34 -20.88 8.37
N PRO A 401 -8.05 -21.15 8.66
CA PRO A 401 -6.86 -20.33 8.38
C PRO A 401 -6.18 -20.61 7.03
N LYS A 402 -6.85 -21.26 6.08
CA LYS A 402 -6.33 -21.36 4.72
C LYS A 402 -6.22 -19.96 4.09
N VAL A 403 -5.28 -19.83 3.17
CA VAL A 403 -5.13 -18.66 2.29
C VAL A 403 -5.64 -19.03 0.91
N SER A 404 -5.94 -18.06 0.05
CA SER A 404 -6.46 -18.35 -1.30
C SER A 404 -6.13 -17.26 -2.30
N ALA A 405 -6.51 -17.49 -3.57
CA ALA A 405 -6.31 -16.57 -4.68
C ALA A 405 -6.96 -15.18 -4.49
N ILE A 406 -7.85 -15.02 -3.50
CA ILE A 406 -8.55 -13.76 -3.19
C ILE A 406 -8.22 -13.17 -1.82
N ALA A 407 -7.47 -13.91 -0.99
CA ALA A 407 -7.06 -13.51 0.35
C ALA A 407 -5.74 -14.23 0.69
N PRO A 408 -4.59 -13.68 0.28
CA PRO A 408 -3.27 -14.32 0.44
C PRO A 408 -2.84 -14.52 1.90
N ASN A 409 -3.52 -13.87 2.84
CA ASN A 409 -3.37 -14.04 4.29
C ASN A 409 -4.60 -14.67 4.98
N GLY A 410 -5.61 -15.11 4.22
CA GLY A 410 -6.84 -15.69 4.76
C GLY A 410 -7.81 -14.70 5.41
N LEU A 411 -7.51 -13.39 5.38
CA LEU A 411 -8.32 -12.35 6.00
C LEU A 411 -8.82 -11.36 4.96
N TYR A 412 -9.96 -10.74 5.27
CA TYR A 412 -10.56 -9.75 4.40
C TYR A 412 -11.05 -8.55 5.19
N ILE A 413 -10.71 -7.35 4.76
CA ILE A 413 -11.09 -6.12 5.45
C ILE A 413 -12.58 -5.89 5.34
N SER A 414 -13.24 -5.71 6.49
CA SER A 414 -14.67 -5.40 6.59
C SER A 414 -15.02 -4.86 7.98
N SER A 415 -15.50 -3.62 8.03
CA SER A 415 -15.88 -2.95 9.27
C SER A 415 -17.28 -3.38 9.77
N PRO A 416 -17.52 -3.47 11.09
CA PRO A 416 -18.86 -3.64 11.65
C PRO A 416 -19.84 -2.55 11.15
N GLY A 417 -21.05 -2.96 10.77
CA GLY A 417 -22.08 -2.08 10.22
C GLY A 417 -22.14 -2.05 8.67
N PHE A 418 -21.17 -2.70 8.01
CA PHE A 418 -21.17 -2.92 6.56
C PHE A 418 -21.46 -4.38 6.22
N HIS A 419 -21.48 -4.71 4.92
CA HIS A 419 -21.47 -6.09 4.44
C HIS A 419 -20.06 -6.58 4.09
N ALA A 420 -19.90 -7.91 4.02
CA ALA A 420 -18.64 -8.56 3.72
C ALA A 420 -18.04 -8.05 2.40
N GLY A 421 -16.88 -7.40 2.50
CA GLY A 421 -16.15 -6.82 1.38
C GLY A 421 -16.78 -5.57 0.75
N GLU A 422 -17.85 -5.00 1.31
CA GLU A 422 -18.56 -3.82 0.76
C GLU A 422 -17.61 -2.63 0.55
N GLN A 423 -16.86 -2.26 1.58
CA GLN A 423 -15.90 -1.15 1.52
C GLN A 423 -14.79 -1.42 0.49
N VAL A 424 -14.24 -2.64 0.45
CA VAL A 424 -13.18 -3.01 -0.49
C VAL A 424 -13.68 -3.00 -1.94
N ASN A 425 -14.87 -3.53 -2.18
CA ASN A 425 -15.52 -3.48 -3.49
C ASN A 425 -15.81 -2.04 -3.92
N ALA A 426 -16.27 -1.19 -3.00
CA ALA A 426 -16.51 0.22 -3.25
C ALA A 426 -15.21 0.94 -3.66
N MET A 427 -14.10 0.70 -2.96
CA MET A 427 -12.78 1.20 -3.36
C MET A 427 -12.43 0.76 -4.78
N SER A 428 -12.50 -0.54 -5.09
CA SER A 428 -12.20 -1.08 -6.41
C SER A 428 -13.04 -0.45 -7.53
N ALA A 429 -14.34 -0.23 -7.28
CA ALA A 429 -15.23 0.45 -8.21
C ALA A 429 -14.77 1.88 -8.46
N TYR A 430 -14.45 2.63 -7.40
CA TYR A 430 -13.97 4.00 -7.50
C TYR A 430 -12.61 4.10 -8.20
N GLN A 431 -11.65 3.23 -7.86
CA GLN A 431 -10.33 3.15 -8.49
C GLN A 431 -10.44 3.03 -10.01
N ASN A 432 -11.39 2.23 -10.52
CA ASN A 432 -11.64 2.10 -11.96
C ASN A 432 -12.21 3.38 -12.63
N THR A 433 -12.62 4.38 -11.85
CA THR A 433 -13.04 5.70 -12.36
C THR A 433 -11.88 6.70 -12.43
N VAL A 434 -10.82 6.50 -11.65
CA VAL A 434 -9.69 7.44 -11.57
C VAL A 434 -8.90 7.42 -12.88
N ARG A 435 -8.54 8.62 -13.35
CA ARG A 435 -7.78 8.86 -14.59
C ARG A 435 -6.55 9.69 -14.26
N PRO A 436 -5.41 9.51 -14.96
CA PRO A 436 -4.31 10.45 -14.84
C PRO A 436 -4.75 11.85 -15.32
N PRO A 437 -4.21 12.94 -14.75
CA PRO A 437 -4.40 14.28 -15.30
C PRO A 437 -4.04 14.37 -16.78
N ASP A 438 -4.80 15.16 -17.53
CA ASP A 438 -4.47 15.50 -18.91
C ASP A 438 -3.13 16.25 -18.97
N THR A 439 -2.31 15.96 -19.97
CA THR A 439 -1.08 16.73 -20.20
C THR A 439 -1.44 18.13 -20.65
N ASP A 440 -0.84 19.16 -20.04
CA ASP A 440 -1.05 20.55 -20.43
C ASP A 440 -0.83 20.74 -21.95
N SER A 441 -1.78 21.40 -22.57
CA SER A 441 -1.72 21.88 -23.96
C SER A 441 -0.44 22.66 -24.30
N SER A 442 0.17 23.35 -23.33
CA SER A 442 1.44 24.07 -23.50
C SER A 442 2.64 23.15 -23.64
N ALA A 443 2.55 21.94 -23.08
CA ALA A 443 3.51 20.85 -23.23
C ALA A 443 3.11 19.89 -24.37
N ALA A 444 2.09 20.25 -25.16
CA ALA A 444 1.62 19.42 -26.26
C ALA A 444 2.67 19.35 -27.37
N THR A 445 3.39 18.23 -27.37
CA THR A 445 4.16 17.76 -28.51
C THR A 445 3.30 17.80 -29.77
N ASN A 446 3.86 18.28 -30.89
CA ASN A 446 3.11 18.36 -32.14
C ASN A 446 2.62 16.97 -32.61
N ALA A 447 1.51 16.94 -33.34
CA ALA A 447 0.88 15.69 -33.77
C ALA A 447 1.80 14.79 -34.61
N LYS A 448 2.76 15.38 -35.35
CA LYS A 448 3.73 14.62 -36.16
C LYS A 448 4.68 13.80 -35.28
N THR A 449 5.21 14.38 -34.21
CA THR A 449 6.09 13.69 -33.26
C THR A 449 5.33 12.59 -32.50
N ILE A 450 4.08 12.81 -32.10
CA ILE A 450 3.25 11.78 -31.47
C ILE A 450 2.95 10.62 -32.42
N HIS A 451 2.65 10.91 -33.68
CA HIS A 451 2.48 9.88 -34.71
C HIS A 451 3.77 9.09 -34.93
N LEU A 452 4.92 9.76 -35.04
CA LEU A 452 6.23 9.10 -35.15
C LEU A 452 6.48 8.18 -33.95
N GLY A 453 6.23 8.65 -32.73
CA GLY A 453 6.40 7.84 -31.51
C GLY A 453 5.51 6.59 -31.50
N ALA A 454 4.27 6.69 -31.97
CA ALA A 454 3.37 5.55 -32.12
C ALA A 454 3.87 4.54 -33.17
N GLU A 455 4.47 5.00 -34.27
CA GLU A 455 5.08 4.12 -35.26
C GLU A 455 6.35 3.44 -34.72
N VAL A 456 7.18 4.17 -33.97
CA VAL A 456 8.36 3.61 -33.28
C VAL A 456 7.92 2.56 -32.26
N PHE A 457 6.86 2.80 -31.49
CA PHE A 457 6.30 1.84 -30.54
C PHE A 457 5.94 0.49 -31.20
N LYS A 458 5.38 0.53 -32.42
CA LYS A 458 5.09 -0.68 -33.20
C LYS A 458 6.37 -1.30 -33.77
N LYS A 459 7.24 -0.49 -34.38
CA LYS A 459 8.50 -0.93 -35.00
C LYS A 459 9.42 -1.60 -33.99
N ALA A 460 9.50 -1.07 -32.77
CA ALA A 460 10.24 -1.61 -31.64
C ALA A 460 9.56 -2.82 -30.96
N GLN A 461 8.43 -3.29 -31.48
CA GLN A 461 7.67 -4.44 -30.96
C GLN A 461 7.13 -4.28 -29.53
N CYS A 462 7.05 -3.05 -29.00
CA CYS A 462 6.46 -2.80 -27.69
C CYS A 462 5.00 -3.29 -27.63
N ILE A 463 4.28 -3.17 -28.75
CA ILE A 463 2.89 -3.60 -28.92
C ILE A 463 2.68 -5.12 -28.75
N SER A 464 3.73 -5.94 -28.79
CA SER A 464 3.61 -7.39 -28.57
C SER A 464 3.15 -7.75 -27.15
N CYS A 465 3.52 -6.93 -26.16
CA CYS A 465 3.10 -7.06 -24.77
C CYS A 465 2.19 -5.91 -24.34
N HIS A 466 2.54 -4.68 -24.71
CA HIS A 466 1.79 -3.47 -24.37
C HIS A 466 0.72 -3.17 -25.43
N ALA A 467 -0.29 -4.04 -25.52
CA ALA A 467 -1.34 -4.01 -26.53
C ALA A 467 -2.69 -3.48 -26.03
N GLY A 468 -3.65 -3.32 -26.94
CA GLY A 468 -5.04 -2.96 -26.58
C GLY A 468 -5.21 -1.52 -26.10
N ASP A 469 -6.38 -1.22 -25.55
CA ASP A 469 -6.76 0.16 -25.18
C ASP A 469 -6.08 0.67 -23.90
N PHE A 470 -5.51 -0.24 -23.10
CA PHE A 470 -4.79 0.07 -21.86
C PHE A 470 -3.29 -0.22 -21.94
N PHE A 471 -2.78 -0.57 -23.12
CA PHE A 471 -1.36 -0.88 -23.36
C PHE A 471 -0.83 -2.01 -22.46
N THR A 472 -1.63 -3.06 -22.33
CA THR A 472 -1.27 -4.32 -21.67
C THR A 472 -2.07 -5.46 -22.30
N ASN A 473 -1.43 -6.61 -22.46
CA ASN A 473 -2.07 -7.86 -22.88
C ASN A 473 -2.70 -8.63 -21.70
N ASN A 474 -2.66 -8.05 -20.49
CA ASN A 474 -3.18 -8.61 -19.24
C ASN A 474 -2.60 -10.01 -18.90
N ARG A 475 -1.35 -10.28 -19.29
CA ARG A 475 -0.61 -11.50 -18.95
C ARG A 475 0.43 -11.25 -17.88
N ILE A 476 0.72 -12.29 -17.11
CA ILE A 476 1.91 -12.44 -16.28
C ILE A 476 2.92 -13.23 -17.09
N LEU A 477 4.11 -12.66 -17.28
CA LEU A 477 5.22 -13.33 -17.95
C LEU A 477 6.23 -13.81 -16.89
N PRO A 478 6.90 -14.95 -17.11
CA PRO A 478 7.93 -15.44 -16.20
C PRO A 478 9.03 -14.42 -15.95
N ALA A 479 9.47 -14.29 -14.69
CA ALA A 479 10.50 -13.32 -14.32
C ALA A 479 11.82 -13.56 -15.06
N VAL A 480 12.15 -14.84 -15.32
CA VAL A 480 13.34 -15.25 -16.08
C VAL A 480 13.29 -14.83 -17.56
N GLU A 481 12.10 -14.71 -18.15
CA GLU A 481 11.92 -14.28 -19.54
C GLU A 481 11.99 -12.75 -19.66
N ILE A 482 11.40 -12.01 -18.71
CA ILE A 482 11.43 -10.55 -18.71
C ILE A 482 12.82 -10.04 -18.32
N GLY A 483 13.54 -10.73 -17.42
CA GLY A 483 14.87 -10.32 -16.96
C GLY A 483 14.86 -9.18 -15.93
N THR A 484 13.72 -8.91 -15.30
CA THR A 484 13.62 -7.98 -14.15
C THR A 484 14.25 -8.57 -12.89
N GLU A 485 14.43 -7.75 -11.85
CA GLU A 485 14.81 -8.25 -10.52
C GLU A 485 13.79 -9.32 -10.06
N PRO A 486 14.21 -10.54 -9.66
CA PRO A 486 13.30 -11.68 -9.47
C PRO A 486 12.76 -11.90 -8.05
N ALA A 487 13.18 -11.14 -7.03
CA ALA A 487 12.80 -11.38 -5.64
C ALA A 487 11.28 -11.27 -5.45
N ARG A 488 10.70 -10.15 -5.88
CA ARG A 488 9.26 -9.89 -5.76
C ARG A 488 8.37 -10.91 -6.46
N ALA A 489 8.82 -11.48 -7.57
CA ALA A 489 8.09 -12.51 -8.30
C ALA A 489 7.80 -13.75 -7.43
N LYS A 490 8.63 -14.02 -6.41
CA LYS A 490 8.55 -15.21 -5.55
C LYS A 490 7.95 -14.92 -4.17
N ALA A 491 7.57 -13.70 -3.88
CA ALA A 491 7.27 -13.25 -2.53
C ALA A 491 6.06 -13.94 -1.87
N PHE A 492 5.17 -14.55 -2.66
CA PHE A 492 4.05 -15.34 -2.13
C PHE A 492 4.28 -16.86 -2.18
N HIS A 493 5.46 -17.35 -2.54
CA HIS A 493 5.66 -18.78 -2.80
C HIS A 493 5.32 -19.67 -1.59
N THR A 494 5.58 -19.22 -0.37
CA THR A 494 5.30 -19.97 0.87
C THR A 494 3.81 -20.17 1.13
N THR A 495 2.94 -19.33 0.55
CA THR A 495 1.47 -19.46 0.69
C THR A 495 0.95 -20.77 0.11
N GLN A 496 1.71 -21.44 -0.79
CA GLN A 496 1.37 -22.77 -1.30
C GLN A 496 1.18 -23.82 -0.18
N ASN A 497 1.85 -23.63 0.97
CA ASN A 497 1.75 -24.55 2.11
C ASN A 497 0.39 -24.49 2.83
N ALA A 498 -0.38 -23.41 2.61
CA ALA A 498 -1.67 -23.18 3.23
C ALA A 498 -2.77 -22.83 2.22
N PHE A 499 -2.52 -23.00 0.91
CA PHE A 499 -3.45 -22.59 -0.14
C PHE A 499 -4.69 -23.48 -0.17
N GLY A 500 -5.86 -22.88 -0.11
CA GLY A 500 -7.17 -23.52 -0.15
C GLY A 500 -8.01 -23.03 -1.33
N GLU A 501 -9.26 -23.48 -1.37
CA GLU A 501 -10.22 -23.03 -2.38
C GLU A 501 -10.50 -21.53 -2.26
N ALA A 502 -10.74 -20.86 -3.38
CA ALA A 502 -11.19 -19.47 -3.38
C ALA A 502 -12.67 -19.42 -3.00
N GLU A 503 -12.94 -19.09 -1.74
CA GLU A 503 -14.29 -18.94 -1.19
C GLU A 503 -14.45 -17.58 -0.51
N PHE A 504 -15.64 -17.01 -0.62
CA PHE A 504 -15.96 -15.74 0.04
C PHE A 504 -17.43 -15.66 0.42
N TYR A 505 -17.81 -14.65 1.21
CA TYR A 505 -19.20 -14.44 1.55
C TYR A 505 -19.94 -13.68 0.44
N PRO A 506 -21.22 -13.98 0.20
CA PRO A 506 -22.08 -13.13 -0.63
C PRO A 506 -22.02 -11.65 -0.19
N PRO A 507 -21.98 -10.68 -1.14
CA PRO A 507 -21.93 -9.24 -0.85
C PRO A 507 -23.02 -8.67 0.05
N ASN A 508 -24.11 -9.39 0.30
CA ASN A 508 -25.17 -9.00 1.24
C ASN A 508 -25.02 -9.63 2.64
N THR A 509 -23.91 -10.31 2.92
CA THR A 509 -23.65 -10.89 4.25
C THR A 509 -23.25 -9.77 5.21
N PRO A 510 -23.95 -9.55 6.34
CA PRO A 510 -23.63 -8.45 7.25
C PRO A 510 -22.33 -8.69 8.02
N VAL A 511 -21.71 -7.62 8.51
CA VAL A 511 -20.60 -7.62 9.46
C VAL A 511 -21.02 -6.94 10.76
N PRO A 512 -20.88 -7.59 11.94
CA PRO A 512 -20.23 -8.88 12.18
C PRO A 512 -20.92 -10.07 11.50
N LEU A 513 -20.12 -11.06 11.10
CA LEU A 513 -20.61 -12.24 10.40
C LEU A 513 -21.60 -13.03 11.28
N PRO A 514 -22.77 -13.43 10.74
CA PRO A 514 -23.64 -14.38 11.40
C PRO A 514 -22.92 -15.72 11.64
N SER A 515 -23.24 -16.40 12.75
CA SER A 515 -22.61 -17.69 13.09
C SER A 515 -22.87 -18.80 12.05
N ASP A 516 -23.92 -18.65 11.25
CA ASP A 516 -24.33 -19.57 10.18
C ASP A 516 -24.03 -19.04 8.76
N ALA A 517 -23.27 -17.94 8.66
CA ALA A 517 -22.89 -17.32 7.38
C ALA A 517 -22.32 -18.36 6.41
N LYS A 518 -22.83 -18.37 5.18
CA LYS A 518 -22.46 -19.33 4.14
C LYS A 518 -21.50 -18.69 3.14
N GLY A 519 -20.35 -19.33 2.96
CA GLY A 519 -19.45 -19.01 1.86
C GLY A 519 -19.99 -19.50 0.52
N VAL A 520 -19.54 -18.85 -0.54
CA VAL A 520 -19.74 -19.24 -1.95
C VAL A 520 -18.38 -19.37 -2.61
N LYS A 521 -18.27 -20.30 -3.56
CA LYS A 521 -17.06 -20.46 -4.36
C LYS A 521 -16.90 -19.30 -5.33
N ILE A 522 -15.71 -18.76 -5.42
CA ILE A 522 -15.35 -17.77 -6.44
C ILE A 522 -14.95 -18.53 -7.71
N PRO A 523 -15.57 -18.25 -8.86
CA PRO A 523 -15.27 -18.94 -10.10
C PRO A 523 -13.86 -18.58 -10.60
N LEU A 524 -13.06 -19.61 -10.89
CA LEU A 524 -11.72 -19.47 -11.47
C LEU A 524 -11.64 -19.97 -12.93
N ASP A 525 -12.73 -20.52 -13.49
CA ASP A 525 -12.73 -21.20 -14.81
C ASP A 525 -12.28 -20.32 -15.99
N GLY A 526 -12.32 -18.99 -15.82
CA GLY A 526 -11.86 -18.02 -16.83
C GLY A 526 -10.39 -17.60 -16.67
N ILE A 527 -9.67 -18.15 -15.70
CA ILE A 527 -8.28 -17.79 -15.37
C ILE A 527 -7.42 -19.01 -15.65
N ASP A 528 -6.39 -18.82 -16.49
CA ASP A 528 -5.37 -19.84 -16.75
C ASP A 528 -4.66 -20.19 -15.42
N PRO A 529 -4.72 -21.45 -14.93
CA PRO A 529 -4.10 -21.83 -13.67
C PRO A 529 -2.60 -21.49 -13.61
N LYS A 530 -1.89 -21.51 -14.75
CA LYS A 530 -0.48 -21.11 -14.80
C LYS A 530 -0.26 -19.65 -14.46
N GLN A 531 -1.23 -18.78 -14.72
CA GLN A 531 -1.14 -17.36 -14.34
C GLN A 531 -1.28 -17.20 -12.82
N ILE A 532 -2.09 -18.03 -12.15
CA ILE A 532 -2.15 -18.06 -10.69
C ILE A 532 -0.80 -18.54 -10.13
N GLU A 533 -0.26 -19.63 -10.68
CA GLU A 533 1.06 -20.16 -10.25
C GLU A 533 2.20 -19.16 -10.45
N LEU A 534 2.20 -18.41 -11.56
CA LEU A 534 3.19 -17.37 -11.82
C LEU A 534 2.99 -16.16 -10.90
N GLY A 535 1.75 -15.70 -10.69
CA GLY A 535 1.46 -14.53 -9.86
C GLY A 535 1.84 -14.73 -8.40
N PHE A 536 1.67 -15.96 -7.89
CA PHE A 536 2.03 -16.33 -6.52
C PHE A 536 3.44 -16.93 -6.38
N GLY A 537 4.13 -17.25 -7.48
CA GLY A 537 5.43 -17.94 -7.42
C GLY A 537 5.35 -19.39 -6.92
N HIS A 538 4.19 -20.03 -7.01
CA HIS A 538 3.95 -21.40 -6.54
C HIS A 538 4.61 -22.45 -7.43
N HIS A 539 4.72 -23.68 -6.91
CA HIS A 539 5.13 -24.87 -7.67
C HIS A 539 6.47 -24.70 -8.40
N GLN A 540 7.39 -23.95 -7.80
CA GLN A 540 8.71 -23.65 -8.36
C GLN A 540 8.65 -22.95 -9.73
N SER A 541 7.56 -22.22 -10.02
CA SER A 541 7.41 -21.43 -11.26
C SER A 541 8.47 -20.34 -11.42
N GLY A 542 9.13 -19.97 -10.31
CA GLY A 542 10.06 -18.84 -10.27
C GLY A 542 9.35 -17.48 -10.25
N GLY A 543 8.02 -17.48 -10.31
CA GLY A 543 7.20 -16.29 -10.33
C GLY A 543 7.20 -15.55 -11.67
N GLY A 544 6.40 -14.50 -11.73
CA GLY A 544 6.35 -13.61 -12.87
C GLY A 544 5.98 -12.18 -12.51
N TYR A 545 5.94 -11.34 -13.53
CA TYR A 545 5.45 -9.97 -13.44
C TYR A 545 4.33 -9.76 -14.44
N LYS A 546 3.30 -9.04 -14.02
CA LYS A 546 2.24 -8.63 -14.92
C LYS A 546 2.75 -7.59 -15.90
N VAL A 547 2.32 -7.67 -17.16
CA VAL A 547 2.58 -6.62 -18.13
C VAL A 547 1.79 -5.38 -17.70
N LYS A 548 2.49 -4.35 -17.22
CA LYS A 548 1.87 -3.11 -16.75
C LYS A 548 1.28 -2.33 -17.91
N GLY A 549 0.07 -1.80 -17.74
CA GLY A 549 -0.49 -0.77 -18.59
C GLY A 549 0.38 0.48 -18.57
N LEU A 550 0.40 1.21 -19.69
CA LEU A 550 1.28 2.36 -19.88
C LEU A 550 0.56 3.71 -19.74
N ILE A 551 -0.69 3.70 -19.27
CA ILE A 551 -1.44 4.93 -19.03
C ILE A 551 -0.96 5.58 -17.72
N GLY A 552 -0.70 6.89 -17.76
CA GLY A 552 -0.32 7.66 -16.58
C GLY A 552 1.18 7.67 -16.26
N LEU A 553 2.05 7.21 -17.17
CA LEU A 553 3.51 7.17 -16.97
C LEU A 553 4.13 8.50 -16.54
N ARG A 554 3.55 9.63 -16.98
CA ARG A 554 3.96 10.98 -16.55
C ARG A 554 3.92 11.15 -15.02
N TRP A 555 3.02 10.46 -14.35
CA TRP A 555 2.76 10.59 -12.92
C TRP A 555 3.35 9.46 -12.09
N SER A 556 3.92 8.44 -12.72
CA SER A 556 4.30 7.20 -12.06
C SER A 556 5.80 6.92 -12.09
N ALA A 557 6.64 7.92 -12.42
CA ALA A 557 8.09 7.76 -12.31
C ALA A 557 8.51 7.61 -10.83
N PRO A 558 9.54 6.83 -10.48
CA PRO A 558 10.45 6.06 -11.36
C PRO A 558 9.78 4.83 -12.00
N TYR A 559 10.48 4.04 -12.82
CA TYR A 559 9.86 2.91 -13.54
C TYR A 559 10.40 1.54 -13.14
N LEU A 560 9.65 0.51 -13.54
CA LEU A 560 9.71 -0.89 -13.12
C LEU A 560 9.19 -1.14 -11.71
N HIS A 561 8.97 -2.42 -11.37
CA HIS A 561 8.41 -2.82 -10.07
C HIS A 561 9.26 -2.39 -8.88
N ASP A 562 10.58 -2.38 -9.03
CA ASP A 562 11.54 -1.99 -7.99
C ASP A 562 11.76 -0.47 -7.93
N GLY A 563 11.17 0.30 -8.86
CA GLY A 563 11.41 1.74 -9.00
C GLY A 563 12.87 2.07 -9.35
N GLY A 564 13.65 1.10 -9.83
CA GLY A 564 15.09 1.26 -10.01
C GLY A 564 15.46 2.15 -11.20
N VAL A 565 14.52 2.41 -12.12
CA VAL A 565 14.76 3.31 -13.25
C VAL A 565 14.39 4.74 -12.89
N ALA A 566 15.34 5.42 -12.29
CA ALA A 566 15.21 6.80 -11.89
C ALA A 566 16.34 7.63 -12.52
N VAL A 567 15.98 8.72 -13.21
CA VAL A 567 16.91 9.77 -13.62
C VAL A 567 16.27 11.10 -13.29
N GLY A 568 16.98 11.97 -12.59
CA GLY A 568 16.49 13.31 -12.25
C GLY A 568 16.37 14.24 -13.46
N PRO A 569 15.94 15.50 -13.26
CA PRO A 569 15.86 16.50 -14.33
C PRO A 569 17.20 16.75 -15.04
N GLU A 570 18.31 16.60 -14.32
CA GLU A 570 19.65 16.65 -14.89
C GLU A 570 20.17 15.24 -15.19
N LEU A 571 20.69 15.02 -16.39
CA LEU A 571 21.19 13.69 -16.82
C LEU A 571 22.36 13.14 -15.99
N GLY A 572 22.97 13.94 -15.10
CA GLY A 572 23.98 13.45 -14.16
C GLY A 572 23.38 12.76 -12.92
N GLN A 573 22.09 12.96 -12.63
CA GLN A 573 21.36 12.42 -11.49
C GLN A 573 20.84 11.01 -11.82
N ILE A 574 21.76 10.08 -12.09
CA ILE A 574 21.48 8.75 -12.64
C ILE A 574 21.30 7.72 -11.52
N GLY A 575 20.18 6.99 -11.56
CA GLY A 575 19.84 5.94 -10.61
C GLY A 575 19.22 6.48 -9.33
N VAL A 576 18.63 5.58 -8.55
CA VAL A 576 17.92 5.88 -7.29
C VAL A 576 18.87 6.51 -6.27
N ALA A 577 20.13 6.07 -6.24
CA ALA A 577 21.17 6.58 -5.35
C ALA A 577 21.48 8.08 -5.55
N GLU A 578 21.45 8.55 -6.79
CA GLU A 578 21.78 9.94 -7.16
C GLU A 578 20.54 10.81 -7.38
N SER A 579 19.33 10.23 -7.29
CA SER A 579 18.05 10.94 -7.43
C SER A 579 17.20 10.85 -6.16
N VAL A 580 16.34 9.84 -6.05
CA VAL A 580 15.35 9.65 -4.98
C VAL A 580 16.00 9.67 -3.59
N MET A 581 17.14 9.00 -3.40
CA MET A 581 17.86 8.97 -2.13
C MET A 581 18.47 10.32 -1.71
N LYS A 582 18.50 11.30 -2.62
CA LYS A 582 18.94 12.68 -2.39
C LYS A 582 17.78 13.67 -2.35
N GLY A 583 16.53 13.19 -2.33
CA GLY A 583 15.34 14.03 -2.36
C GLY A 583 15.08 14.68 -3.74
N ILE A 584 15.73 14.16 -4.79
CA ILE A 584 15.53 14.63 -6.16
C ILE A 584 14.47 13.74 -6.81
N GLN A 585 13.36 14.35 -7.21
CA GLN A 585 12.27 13.67 -7.89
C GLN A 585 12.72 13.18 -9.27
N PRO A 586 12.46 11.92 -9.63
CA PRO A 586 12.75 11.41 -10.96
C PRO A 586 11.99 12.20 -12.03
N ASP A 587 12.68 12.59 -13.09
CA ASP A 587 12.05 13.19 -14.26
C ASP A 587 11.43 12.09 -15.14
N PRO A 588 10.12 12.13 -15.41
CA PRO A 588 9.44 11.09 -16.18
C PRO A 588 10.03 10.88 -17.59
N TYR A 589 10.50 11.95 -18.24
CA TYR A 589 11.06 11.89 -19.58
C TYR A 589 12.45 11.23 -19.58
N ASN A 590 13.37 11.71 -18.74
CA ASN A 590 14.72 11.16 -18.61
C ASN A 590 14.68 9.71 -18.10
N SER A 591 13.76 9.40 -17.18
CA SER A 591 13.59 8.05 -16.65
C SER A 591 13.04 7.09 -17.72
N LEU A 592 12.11 7.51 -18.61
CA LEU A 592 11.64 6.70 -19.74
C LEU A 592 12.69 6.59 -20.83
N LYS A 593 13.53 7.61 -21.01
CA LYS A 593 14.67 7.51 -21.91
C LYS A 593 15.66 6.46 -21.41
N ALA A 594 15.97 6.46 -20.11
CA ALA A 594 16.73 5.39 -19.46
C ALA A 594 15.99 4.03 -19.48
N LEU A 595 14.67 4.07 -19.59
CA LEU A 595 13.76 3.01 -20.07
C LEU A 595 14.38 2.08 -21.12
N ILE A 596 14.66 2.75 -22.24
CA ILE A 596 14.73 2.19 -23.60
C ILE A 596 16.10 2.42 -24.27
N ASP A 597 16.97 3.22 -23.65
CA ASP A 597 18.34 3.46 -24.12
C ASP A 597 19.32 2.53 -23.39
N ARG A 598 20.01 1.64 -24.11
CA ARG A 598 20.85 0.63 -23.48
C ARG A 598 22.00 1.24 -22.67
N LYS A 599 22.65 2.28 -23.20
CA LYS A 599 23.81 2.89 -22.54
C LYS A 599 23.39 3.58 -21.25
N LEU A 600 22.34 4.40 -21.31
CA LEU A 600 21.84 5.11 -20.14
C LEU A 600 21.29 4.12 -19.11
N ARG A 601 20.61 3.05 -19.55
CA ARG A 601 20.12 2.03 -18.64
C ARG A 601 21.22 1.30 -17.89
N MET A 602 22.30 0.96 -18.57
CA MET A 602 23.46 0.35 -17.91
C MET A 602 24.11 1.28 -16.88
N GLN A 603 24.11 2.60 -17.11
CA GLN A 603 24.57 3.57 -16.12
C GLN A 603 23.65 3.61 -14.89
N VAL A 604 22.33 3.56 -15.07
CA VAL A 604 21.35 3.45 -13.97
C VAL A 604 21.60 2.19 -13.14
N ILE A 605 21.70 1.03 -13.80
CA ILE A 605 21.92 -0.26 -13.12
C ILE A 605 23.23 -0.24 -12.34
N GLU A 606 24.31 0.28 -12.93
CA GLU A 606 25.61 0.39 -12.27
C GLU A 606 25.59 1.37 -11.08
N ALA A 607 24.90 2.51 -11.22
CA ALA A 607 24.73 3.46 -10.12
C ALA A 607 23.98 2.83 -8.94
N ASN A 608 22.87 2.12 -9.21
CA ASN A 608 22.10 1.43 -8.18
C ASN A 608 22.93 0.32 -7.52
N ARG A 609 23.62 -0.51 -8.32
CA ARG A 609 24.46 -1.61 -7.81
C ARG A 609 25.64 -1.14 -6.98
N LYS A 610 26.12 0.09 -7.09
CA LYS A 610 27.18 0.62 -6.22
C LYS A 610 26.69 0.88 -4.79
N ASP A 611 25.42 1.23 -4.61
CA ASP A 611 24.84 1.47 -3.30
C ASP A 611 24.46 0.16 -2.61
N ALA A 612 25.05 -0.11 -1.44
CA ALA A 612 24.77 -1.33 -0.68
C ALA A 612 23.30 -1.44 -0.25
N ARG A 613 22.66 -0.31 0.06
CA ARG A 613 21.27 -0.29 0.52
C ARG A 613 20.33 -0.77 -0.57
N LEU A 614 20.56 -0.31 -1.81
CA LEU A 614 19.74 -0.68 -2.96
C LEU A 614 19.97 -2.13 -3.38
N ARG A 615 21.21 -2.64 -3.30
CA ARG A 615 21.49 -4.07 -3.51
C ARG A 615 20.77 -4.95 -2.50
N ASP A 616 20.86 -4.59 -1.23
CA ASP A 616 20.27 -5.35 -0.13
C ASP A 616 18.73 -5.32 -0.15
N THR A 617 18.14 -4.30 -0.80
CA THR A 617 16.68 -4.13 -0.91
C THR A 617 16.14 -4.42 -2.31
N HIS A 618 16.94 -5.08 -3.15
CA HIS A 618 16.54 -5.52 -4.49
C HIS A 618 16.12 -4.39 -5.46
N ILE A 619 16.63 -3.17 -5.28
CA ILE A 619 16.44 -2.04 -6.20
C ILE A 619 17.61 -2.01 -7.19
N THR A 620 17.37 -2.49 -8.42
CA THR A 620 18.42 -2.64 -9.44
C THR A 620 18.15 -1.81 -10.68
N GLY A 621 16.88 -1.66 -11.06
CA GLY A 621 16.45 -1.12 -12.34
C GLY A 621 16.67 -2.10 -13.50
N GLN A 622 16.98 -3.38 -13.28
CA GLN A 622 17.10 -4.33 -14.40
C GLN A 622 15.71 -4.73 -14.94
N GLY A 623 15.60 -4.98 -16.24
CA GLY A 623 14.34 -5.36 -16.89
C GLY A 623 14.53 -5.73 -18.35
N HIS A 624 13.42 -5.79 -19.10
CA HIS A 624 13.42 -6.29 -20.47
C HIS A 624 14.32 -5.50 -21.42
N GLU A 625 14.96 -6.19 -22.36
CA GLU A 625 15.95 -5.63 -23.27
C GLU A 625 15.36 -5.16 -24.62
N TYR A 626 14.23 -4.43 -24.57
CA TYR A 626 13.62 -3.81 -25.75
C TYR A 626 14.16 -2.39 -25.94
N TRP A 627 15.21 -2.29 -26.76
CA TRP A 627 15.98 -1.07 -26.94
C TRP A 627 15.50 -0.22 -28.11
N VAL A 628 15.42 1.08 -27.89
CA VAL A 628 15.16 2.11 -28.90
C VAL A 628 16.30 3.09 -28.84
N ASP A 629 17.42 2.73 -29.48
CA ASP A 629 18.64 3.53 -29.58
C ASP A 629 19.31 3.35 -30.96
N GLU A 630 20.39 4.09 -31.21
CA GLU A 630 21.10 4.09 -32.50
C GLU A 630 21.64 2.71 -32.88
N SER A 631 22.02 1.88 -31.91
CA SER A 631 22.55 0.54 -32.16
C SER A 631 21.46 -0.46 -32.55
N SER A 632 20.21 -0.18 -32.18
CA SER A 632 19.02 -0.92 -32.60
C SER A 632 18.36 -0.31 -33.86
N GLY A 633 19.01 0.65 -34.51
CA GLY A 633 18.55 1.25 -35.78
C GLY A 633 17.50 2.34 -35.63
N PHE A 634 17.41 2.97 -34.45
CA PHE A 634 16.54 4.12 -34.20
C PHE A 634 17.34 5.41 -34.04
N THR A 635 16.87 6.48 -34.65
CA THR A 635 17.43 7.82 -34.49
C THR A 635 17.09 8.43 -33.13
N LYS A 636 17.83 9.46 -32.72
CA LYS A 636 17.50 10.24 -31.51
C LYS A 636 16.12 10.90 -31.60
N GLU A 637 15.68 11.29 -32.80
CA GLU A 637 14.34 11.84 -33.03
C GLU A 637 13.26 10.77 -32.82
N GLU A 638 13.46 9.56 -33.32
CA GLU A 638 12.56 8.41 -33.08
C GLU A 638 12.48 8.06 -31.58
N GLN A 639 13.60 8.05 -30.87
CA GLN A 639 13.65 7.80 -29.43
C GLN A 639 12.88 8.88 -28.63
N ASP A 640 13.17 10.16 -28.89
CA ASP A 640 12.49 11.30 -28.26
C ASP A 640 10.97 11.29 -28.55
N ALA A 641 10.60 10.98 -29.79
CA ALA A 641 9.20 10.84 -30.21
C ALA A 641 8.49 9.72 -29.45
N LEU A 642 9.14 8.56 -29.27
CA LEU A 642 8.58 7.46 -28.49
C LEU A 642 8.34 7.88 -27.03
N VAL A 643 9.32 8.49 -26.36
CA VAL A 643 9.15 8.92 -24.96
C VAL A 643 7.99 9.92 -24.84
N LYS A 644 7.90 10.89 -25.74
CA LYS A 644 6.79 11.86 -25.76
C LYS A 644 5.44 11.22 -26.01
N TYR A 645 5.39 10.22 -26.90
CA TYR A 645 4.18 9.42 -27.12
C TYR A 645 3.75 8.67 -25.86
N LEU A 646 4.69 8.01 -25.17
CA LEU A 646 4.42 7.27 -23.93
C LEU A 646 3.89 8.18 -22.81
N LEU A 647 4.44 9.40 -22.67
CA LEU A 647 3.99 10.37 -21.66
C LEU A 647 2.61 10.99 -21.94
N GLN A 648 2.08 10.81 -23.16
CA GLN A 648 0.77 11.34 -23.58
C GLN A 648 -0.29 10.25 -23.77
N LEU A 649 0.03 9.01 -23.39
CA LEU A 649 -0.96 7.93 -23.46
C LEU A 649 -2.14 8.23 -22.55
N LYS A 650 -3.34 8.09 -23.11
CA LYS A 650 -4.61 8.31 -22.43
C LYS A 650 -5.52 7.11 -22.59
N MET A 651 -6.40 6.92 -21.62
CA MET A 651 -7.47 5.94 -21.72
C MET A 651 -8.40 6.34 -22.86
N LYS A 652 -8.74 5.40 -23.73
CA LYS A 652 -9.70 5.63 -24.81
C LYS A 652 -11.15 5.63 -24.32
#